data_AF-A0A1D6HNU6-F1
#
_entry.id   AF-A0A1D6HNU6-F1
#
_cell.length_a   1.000
_cell.length_b   1.000
_cell.length_c   1.000
_cell.angle_alpha   90.00
_cell.angle_beta   90.00
_cell.angle_gamma   90.00
#
_symmetry.space_group_name_H-M   'P 1'
#
loop_
_entity.id
_entity.type
_entity.pdbx_description
1 polymer ?
#
loop_
_entity_poly.entity_id
_entity_poly.type
_entity_poly.pdbx_seq_one_letter_code
_entity_poly.pdbx_strand_id
1 'polypeptide(L)'
;MYKQEAEESSHFVHKLGLYRLQCCLLMNGLVHEASEEATMNAMNDELPRIQEQVYYGHIQSHTDILEKFLSENSYKRYNPSITGKNAEKKFVSLFASYHQDSFIFNDMKYLQSPGTTDDAKPVTHLLAIDLSSKVGTKLLYEAILYLMDGSDRARVGLLLYVHTGGSSPILLLKDIFDRTISSFSYKEKVLVFLHGLLKFYDAQPLPASSVADDWTRTMMEKVYTLAAETALPVDDYKAWFKSFSADTVLKGMDKLSDFLFGQLGLVFGSNAVITNGRVFIMNEGKSFLANDLGLLESMEYDLRTKYIFEIIEEVEFASVDPDDLTNQFYSDIAMLISSSMSVRERTSERAHFEILHAEHSAIKLNNANSSIHIDAVIDPLSPTGQKLAPLLRILWKQIQPSMRIVLNPISSLADLPLKNFYRFVLPSMDDFSSTDHSVHGPKAFFANMPLSKTLTMNIDVPEPWLVESVIAIHDLDNILLENLGDVRTLQAVFELEALLLTGHCMEKDRDPPRGLQFILGTKQRPHLVDTLVMANLGYWQMKVSPGVWYLQLAPGRSADLYELPPKLIAIDSLRGKLMHIEVQKKKGKEHEDLLNAADDYHFQEKTDNKGWNKNLLKWASSLITGDASSKSKADKTTDRKDARQGETINIFSVASGHLYVSI
;
A
#
# COMPACT_ATOMS: atom_id res chain seq x y z
N MET A 1 36.27 32.48 -16.28
CA MET A 1 36.71 31.21 -15.65
C MET A 1 35.63 30.68 -14.72
N TYR A 2 35.32 31.33 -13.61
CA TYR A 2 34.34 30.83 -12.61
C TYR A 2 32.89 30.65 -13.10
N LYS A 3 32.46 31.34 -14.15
CA LYS A 3 31.10 31.17 -14.69
C LYS A 3 30.88 29.78 -15.31
N GLN A 4 31.88 29.30 -16.05
CA GLN A 4 31.81 28.00 -16.71
C GLN A 4 31.87 26.86 -15.68
N GLU A 5 32.78 26.95 -14.70
CA GLU A 5 32.86 25.99 -13.59
C GLU A 5 31.56 25.97 -12.75
N ALA A 6 30.96 27.14 -12.50
CA ALA A 6 29.68 27.22 -11.79
C ALA A 6 28.51 26.61 -12.60
N GLU A 7 28.49 26.81 -13.91
CA GLU A 7 27.50 26.20 -14.82
C GLU A 7 27.68 24.68 -14.89
N GLU A 8 28.91 24.18 -15.02
CA GLU A 8 29.25 22.76 -15.02
C GLU A 8 28.87 22.09 -13.68
N SER A 9 29.20 22.72 -12.55
CA SER A 9 28.79 22.25 -11.22
C SER A 9 27.27 22.22 -11.06
N SER A 10 26.57 23.26 -11.52
CA SER A 10 25.11 23.32 -11.44
C SER A 10 24.46 22.25 -12.32
N HIS A 11 25.00 22.05 -13.52
CA HIS A 11 24.54 21.02 -14.45
C HIS A 11 24.78 19.61 -13.88
N PHE A 12 25.92 19.38 -13.23
CA PHE A 12 26.22 18.12 -12.55
C PHE A 12 25.21 17.81 -11.43
N VAL A 13 24.95 18.78 -10.54
CA VAL A 13 23.95 18.65 -9.45
C VAL A 13 22.53 18.42 -10.03
N HIS A 14 22.19 19.10 -11.12
CA HIS A 14 20.90 18.92 -11.79
C HIS A 14 20.77 17.54 -12.45
N LYS A 15 21.84 17.05 -13.10
CA LYS A 15 21.88 15.72 -13.74
C LYS A 15 21.68 14.62 -12.69
N LEU A 16 22.37 14.72 -11.56
CA LEU A 16 22.22 13.81 -10.42
C LEU A 16 20.86 13.91 -9.72
N GLY A 17 20.05 14.94 -9.99
CA GLY A 17 18.75 15.13 -9.35
C GLY A 17 18.82 15.65 -7.91
N LEU A 18 20.00 16.09 -7.47
CA LEU A 18 20.25 16.58 -6.11
C LEU A 18 19.82 18.03 -5.91
N TYR A 19 19.52 18.77 -6.98
CA TYR A 19 19.14 20.19 -6.95
C TYR A 19 17.88 20.52 -6.11
N ARG A 20 17.07 19.51 -5.78
CA ARG A 20 15.89 19.68 -4.90
C ARG A 20 16.23 19.57 -3.42
N LEU A 21 17.37 18.97 -3.10
CA LEU A 21 17.86 18.86 -1.73
C LEU A 21 18.57 20.17 -1.42
N GLN A 22 18.22 20.81 -0.30
CA GLN A 22 18.92 22.03 0.13
C GLN A 22 20.40 21.73 0.40
N CYS A 23 20.65 20.64 1.12
CA CYS A 23 21.97 20.07 1.39
C CYS A 23 21.80 18.56 1.58
N CYS A 24 22.75 17.76 1.10
CA CYS A 24 22.75 16.31 1.27
C CYS A 24 24.17 15.78 1.40
N LEU A 25 24.31 14.65 2.08
CA LEU A 25 25.55 13.90 2.17
C LEU A 25 25.50 12.78 1.12
N LEU A 26 26.54 12.69 0.29
CA LEU A 26 26.76 11.57 -0.61
C LEU A 26 27.83 10.66 0.00
N MET A 27 27.49 9.40 0.25
CA MET A 27 28.45 8.41 0.75
C MET A 27 28.27 7.08 0.02
N ASN A 28 29.34 6.57 -0.60
CA ASN A 28 29.34 5.31 -1.37
C ASN A 28 28.19 5.19 -2.41
N GLY A 29 27.78 6.31 -3.02
CA GLY A 29 26.68 6.35 -4.00
C GLY A 29 25.28 6.46 -3.39
N LEU A 30 25.15 6.51 -2.06
CA LEU A 30 23.90 6.72 -1.34
C LEU A 30 23.72 8.20 -0.96
N VAL A 31 22.46 8.63 -0.92
CA VAL A 31 22.06 9.99 -0.56
C VAL A 31 21.46 9.99 0.83
N HIS A 32 22.08 10.76 1.74
CA HIS A 32 21.67 10.92 3.13
C HIS A 32 21.32 12.38 3.43
N GLU A 33 20.49 12.56 4.45
CA GLU A 33 20.20 13.90 4.98
C GLU A 33 21.47 14.52 5.57
N ALA A 34 21.58 15.84 5.47
CA ALA A 34 22.72 16.59 6.00
C ALA A 34 22.56 16.84 7.51
N SER A 35 22.55 15.76 8.30
CA SER A 35 22.58 15.81 9.77
C SER A 35 23.72 14.96 10.34
N GLU A 36 24.23 15.34 11.51
CA GLU A 36 25.29 14.59 12.19
C GLU A 36 24.84 13.16 12.52
N GLU A 37 23.59 13.02 12.98
CA GLU A 37 22.98 11.71 13.26
C GLU A 37 22.85 10.86 12.00
N ALA A 38 22.36 11.42 10.88
CA ALA A 38 22.27 10.68 9.62
C ALA A 38 23.65 10.26 9.09
N THR A 39 24.67 11.09 9.30
CA THR A 39 26.06 10.78 8.92
C THR A 39 26.61 9.62 9.74
N MET A 40 26.46 9.67 11.06
CA MET A 40 26.90 8.61 11.97
C MET A 40 26.17 7.29 11.69
N ASN A 41 24.85 7.35 11.47
CA ASN A 41 24.05 6.17 11.12
C ASN A 41 24.50 5.59 9.78
N ALA A 42 24.70 6.43 8.75
CA ALA A 42 25.19 5.98 7.45
C ALA A 42 26.56 5.29 7.56
N MET A 43 27.48 5.83 8.37
CA MET A 43 28.81 5.24 8.57
C MET A 43 28.72 3.89 9.28
N ASN A 44 27.85 3.79 10.28
CA ASN A 44 27.59 2.55 11.01
C ASN A 44 26.91 1.49 10.13
N ASP A 45 26.09 1.89 9.16
CA ASP A 45 25.44 1.00 8.20
C ASP A 45 26.42 0.48 7.14
N GLU A 46 27.32 1.34 6.64
CA GLU A 46 28.27 0.98 5.56
C GLU A 46 29.49 0.19 6.07
N LEU A 47 29.93 0.40 7.31
CA LEU A 47 31.11 -0.28 7.85
C LEU A 47 30.96 -1.83 7.88
N PRO A 48 29.87 -2.42 8.39
CA PRO A 48 29.65 -3.87 8.34
C PRO A 48 29.62 -4.41 6.91
N ARG A 49 29.04 -3.65 5.97
CA ARG A 49 28.94 -4.04 4.56
C ARG A 49 30.31 -4.13 3.90
N ILE A 50 31.21 -3.19 4.19
CA ILE A 50 32.60 -3.24 3.72
C ILE A 50 33.34 -4.41 4.37
N GLN A 51 33.19 -4.60 5.68
CA GLN A 51 33.83 -5.70 6.43
C GLN A 51 33.43 -7.07 5.88
N GLU A 52 32.15 -7.27 5.58
CA GLU A 52 31.62 -8.49 4.99
C GLU A 52 32.25 -8.77 3.62
N GLN A 53 32.33 -7.75 2.75
CA GLN A 53 32.93 -7.87 1.42
C GLN A 53 34.44 -8.18 1.48
N VAL A 54 35.15 -7.67 2.49
CA VAL A 54 36.55 -8.03 2.76
C VAL A 54 36.64 -9.48 3.26
N TYR A 55 35.78 -9.87 4.19
CA TYR A 55 35.76 -11.21 4.77
C TYR A 55 35.55 -12.31 3.72
N TYR A 56 34.63 -12.11 2.78
CA TYR A 56 34.39 -13.03 1.66
C TYR A 56 35.42 -12.90 0.53
N GLY A 57 36.43 -12.03 0.67
CA GLY A 57 37.51 -11.88 -0.31
C GLY A 57 37.12 -11.15 -1.59
N HIS A 58 35.95 -10.51 -1.62
CA HIS A 58 35.51 -9.70 -2.75
C HIS A 58 36.21 -8.33 -2.81
N ILE A 59 36.79 -7.85 -1.69
CA ILE A 59 37.68 -6.68 -1.66
C ILE A 59 39.07 -7.18 -1.33
N GLN A 60 40.03 -6.85 -2.20
CA GLN A 60 41.43 -7.20 -2.05
C GLN A 60 42.29 -5.94 -1.98
N SER A 61 43.58 -6.07 -1.68
CA SER A 61 44.49 -4.93 -1.51
C SER A 61 44.64 -4.04 -2.75
N HIS A 62 44.27 -4.53 -3.94
CA HIS A 62 44.34 -3.80 -5.20
C HIS A 62 42.97 -3.31 -5.71
N THR A 63 41.90 -3.56 -4.97
CA THR A 63 40.54 -3.17 -5.36
C THR A 63 40.29 -1.71 -4.96
N ASP A 64 39.87 -0.86 -5.90
CA ASP A 64 39.29 0.44 -5.55
C ASP A 64 37.92 0.20 -4.92
N ILE A 65 37.85 0.47 -3.61
CA ILE A 65 36.64 0.26 -2.82
C ILE A 65 35.51 1.13 -3.37
N LEU A 66 35.77 2.42 -3.63
CA LEU A 66 34.72 3.33 -4.08
C LEU A 66 34.16 2.92 -5.44
N GLU A 67 35.03 2.60 -6.39
CA GLU A 67 34.61 2.15 -7.73
C GLU A 67 33.74 0.89 -7.64
N LYS A 68 34.15 -0.07 -6.81
CA LYS A 68 33.38 -1.30 -6.59
C LYS A 68 31.97 -1.00 -6.07
N PHE A 69 31.85 -0.19 -5.01
CA PHE A 69 30.53 0.13 -4.44
C PHE A 69 29.64 0.91 -5.43
N LEU A 70 30.25 1.80 -6.22
CA LEU A 70 29.54 2.51 -7.28
C LEU A 70 29.08 1.55 -8.40
N SER A 71 29.86 0.52 -8.73
CA SER A 71 29.47 -0.45 -9.75
C SER A 71 28.33 -1.38 -9.32
N GLU A 72 28.23 -1.72 -8.03
CA GLU A 72 27.27 -2.72 -7.55
C GLU A 72 25.88 -2.14 -7.26
N ASN A 73 25.80 -0.93 -6.69
CA ASN A 73 24.55 -0.43 -6.08
C ASN A 73 24.28 1.06 -6.33
N SER A 74 24.94 1.70 -7.31
CA SER A 74 24.68 3.10 -7.62
C SER A 74 23.81 3.29 -8.84
N TYR A 75 22.87 4.21 -8.73
CA TYR A 75 22.09 4.70 -9.87
C TYR A 75 22.65 6.05 -10.32
N LYS A 76 22.61 6.31 -11.63
CA LYS A 76 23.14 7.55 -12.24
C LYS A 76 22.39 8.82 -11.83
N ARG A 77 21.25 8.70 -11.15
CA ARG A 77 20.37 9.79 -10.76
C ARG A 77 19.66 9.46 -9.45
N TYR A 78 19.39 10.50 -8.68
CA TYR A 78 18.57 10.44 -7.48
C TYR A 78 17.28 11.22 -7.69
N ASN A 79 16.14 10.58 -7.39
CA ASN A 79 14.87 11.28 -7.34
C ASN A 79 14.08 10.74 -6.15
N PRO A 80 13.83 11.56 -5.09
CA PRO A 80 13.24 11.08 -3.85
C PRO A 80 11.81 10.55 -4.03
N SER A 81 11.07 10.96 -5.06
CA SER A 81 9.76 10.36 -5.34
C SER A 81 9.87 8.92 -5.84
N ILE A 82 11.01 8.53 -6.41
CA ILE A 82 11.30 7.18 -6.92
C ILE A 82 12.04 6.36 -5.87
N THR A 83 13.11 6.92 -5.27
CA THR A 83 14.04 6.22 -4.37
C THR A 83 13.66 6.30 -2.89
N GLY A 84 12.78 7.23 -2.51
CA GLY A 84 12.49 7.53 -1.10
C GLY A 84 11.94 6.34 -0.32
N LYS A 85 12.50 6.08 0.87
CA LYS A 85 12.02 5.06 1.81
C LYS A 85 10.62 5.39 2.38
N ASN A 86 10.30 6.68 2.51
CA ASN A 86 9.04 7.17 3.10
C ASN A 86 7.97 7.54 2.05
N ALA A 87 8.22 7.36 0.76
CA ALA A 87 7.21 7.63 -0.26
C ALA A 87 6.22 6.45 -0.30
N GLU A 88 4.94 6.69 -0.02
CA GLU A 88 3.88 5.71 -0.24
C GLU A 88 3.92 5.23 -1.70
N LYS A 89 4.41 4.00 -1.92
CA LYS A 89 4.52 3.41 -3.25
C LYS A 89 3.16 2.84 -3.63
N LYS A 90 2.43 3.51 -4.54
CA LYS A 90 1.18 3.01 -5.09
C LYS A 90 1.47 1.95 -6.16
N PHE A 91 0.97 0.74 -5.97
CA PHE A 91 1.01 -0.33 -6.96
C PHE A 91 -0.41 -0.70 -7.41
N VAL A 92 -0.55 -1.04 -8.69
CA VAL A 92 -1.79 -1.51 -9.31
C VAL A 92 -1.50 -2.75 -10.13
N SER A 93 -2.42 -3.72 -10.10
CA SER A 93 -2.33 -4.92 -10.92
C SER A 93 -2.91 -4.62 -12.30
N LEU A 94 -2.12 -4.83 -13.35
CA LEU A 94 -2.57 -4.62 -14.74
C LEU A 94 -3.28 -5.85 -15.32
N PHE A 95 -3.19 -7.00 -14.63
CA PHE A 95 -3.79 -8.26 -15.07
C PHE A 95 -5.32 -8.21 -15.17
N ALA A 96 -6.00 -7.60 -14.21
CA ALA A 96 -7.46 -7.51 -14.24
C ALA A 96 -7.96 -6.76 -15.48
N SER A 97 -7.28 -5.68 -15.84
CA SER A 97 -7.58 -4.89 -17.03
C SER A 97 -7.25 -5.63 -18.32
N TYR A 98 -6.16 -6.40 -18.34
CA TYR A 98 -5.79 -7.24 -19.49
C TYR A 98 -6.83 -8.35 -19.72
N HIS A 99 -7.24 -9.07 -18.67
CA HIS A 99 -8.19 -10.19 -18.77
C HIS A 99 -9.62 -9.74 -19.12
N GLN A 100 -10.02 -8.52 -18.78
CA GLN A 100 -11.36 -8.00 -19.14
C GLN A 100 -11.50 -7.64 -20.63
N ASP A 101 -10.58 -8.12 -21.49
CA ASP A 101 -10.46 -7.75 -22.90
C ASP A 101 -10.53 -6.24 -23.09
N SER A 102 -9.86 -5.47 -22.21
CA SER A 102 -9.79 -4.04 -22.44
C SER A 102 -9.03 -3.81 -23.75
N PHE A 103 -9.75 -3.27 -24.73
CA PHE A 103 -9.25 -2.85 -26.05
C PHE A 103 -7.89 -2.14 -25.97
N ILE A 104 -7.63 -1.46 -24.85
CA ILE A 104 -6.40 -0.71 -24.59
C ILE A 104 -5.16 -1.58 -24.73
N PHE A 105 -5.09 -2.77 -24.13
CA PHE A 105 -3.88 -3.59 -24.17
C PHE A 105 -3.75 -4.41 -25.46
N ASN A 106 -4.87 -4.86 -26.03
CA ASN A 106 -4.87 -5.64 -27.26
C ASN A 106 -4.47 -4.80 -28.48
N ASP A 107 -4.90 -3.54 -28.53
CA ASP A 107 -4.56 -2.61 -29.62
C ASP A 107 -3.36 -1.71 -29.30
N MET A 108 -2.79 -1.82 -28.10
CA MET A 108 -1.63 -1.00 -27.74
C MET A 108 -0.42 -1.37 -28.58
N LYS A 109 0.20 -0.35 -29.17
CA LYS A 109 1.55 -0.43 -29.72
C LYS A 109 2.50 0.36 -28.84
N TYR A 110 3.69 -0.20 -28.67
CA TYR A 110 4.73 0.35 -27.81
C TYR A 110 5.83 0.99 -28.65
N LEU A 111 6.37 2.10 -28.15
CA LEU A 111 7.58 2.71 -28.67
C LEU A 111 8.81 2.09 -28.01
N GLN A 112 9.86 1.91 -28.79
CA GLN A 112 11.11 1.31 -28.37
C GLN A 112 12.29 2.10 -28.93
N SER A 113 13.46 1.94 -28.32
CA SER A 113 14.68 2.55 -28.82
C SER A 113 15.05 1.98 -30.21
N PRO A 114 15.66 2.77 -31.10
CA PRO A 114 16.04 2.29 -32.42
C PRO A 114 17.03 1.14 -32.33
N GLY A 115 16.84 0.08 -33.12
CA GLY A 115 17.72 -1.08 -33.17
C GLY A 115 17.48 -2.13 -32.09
N THR A 116 16.47 -1.95 -31.23
CA THR A 116 16.15 -2.91 -30.15
C THR A 116 14.75 -3.51 -30.26
N THR A 117 14.13 -3.41 -31.45
CA THR A 117 12.75 -3.88 -31.71
C THR A 117 12.60 -5.39 -31.59
N ASP A 118 13.71 -6.10 -31.78
CA ASP A 118 13.76 -7.55 -31.83
C ASP A 118 14.07 -8.17 -30.46
N ASP A 119 14.19 -7.36 -29.40
CA ASP A 119 14.43 -7.84 -28.04
C ASP A 119 13.16 -7.71 -27.18
N ALA A 120 12.90 -8.73 -26.37
CA ALA A 120 11.88 -8.65 -25.33
C ALA A 120 12.31 -7.67 -24.23
N LYS A 121 11.36 -6.83 -23.77
CA LYS A 121 11.60 -5.75 -22.81
C LYS A 121 11.00 -6.12 -21.45
N PRO A 122 11.83 -6.37 -20.42
CA PRO A 122 11.33 -6.67 -19.07
C PRO A 122 10.57 -5.48 -18.45
N VAL A 123 10.89 -4.24 -18.83
CA VAL A 123 10.27 -3.04 -18.25
C VAL A 123 9.30 -2.40 -19.23
N THR A 124 8.08 -2.12 -18.78
CA THR A 124 7.07 -1.37 -19.55
C THR A 124 6.68 -0.11 -18.79
N HIS A 125 6.91 1.06 -19.41
CA HIS A 125 6.42 2.35 -18.95
C HIS A 125 5.13 2.71 -19.69
N LEU A 126 3.99 2.74 -19.00
CA LEU A 126 2.74 3.28 -19.53
C LEU A 126 2.58 4.73 -19.05
N LEU A 127 2.50 5.67 -20.00
CA LEU A 127 2.41 7.09 -19.69
C LEU A 127 0.99 7.60 -19.93
N ALA A 128 0.29 7.94 -18.85
CA ALA A 128 -0.98 8.63 -18.90
C ALA A 128 -0.72 10.13 -19.09
N ILE A 129 -1.05 10.65 -20.26
CA ILE A 129 -0.67 12.00 -20.69
C ILE A 129 -1.92 12.77 -21.12
N ASP A 130 -2.19 13.85 -20.41
CA ASP A 130 -3.12 14.89 -20.83
C ASP A 130 -2.41 15.90 -21.73
N LEU A 131 -2.75 15.88 -23.02
CA LEU A 131 -2.17 16.78 -24.03
C LEU A 131 -2.60 18.24 -23.86
N SER A 132 -3.64 18.50 -23.05
CA SER A 132 -4.08 19.87 -22.73
C SER A 132 -3.20 20.52 -21.66
N SER A 133 -2.50 19.70 -20.87
CA SER A 133 -1.64 20.14 -19.79
C SER A 133 -0.20 20.31 -20.24
N LYS A 134 0.44 21.43 -19.87
CA LYS A 134 1.88 21.66 -20.09
C LYS A 134 2.76 20.60 -19.42
N VAL A 135 2.29 20.04 -18.30
CA VAL A 135 3.00 18.95 -17.62
C VAL A 135 2.95 17.68 -18.47
N GLY A 136 1.81 17.41 -19.10
CA GLY A 136 1.63 16.27 -19.99
C GLY A 136 2.46 16.37 -21.26
N THR A 137 2.44 17.51 -21.96
CA THR A 137 3.26 17.69 -23.17
C THR A 137 4.76 17.61 -22.87
N LYS A 138 5.19 18.15 -21.72
CA LYS A 138 6.57 18.00 -21.26
C LYS A 138 6.92 16.54 -20.94
N LEU A 139 6.03 15.80 -20.27
CA LEU A 139 6.25 14.37 -19.99
C LEU A 139 6.38 13.56 -21.29
N LEU A 140 5.53 13.85 -22.28
CA LEU A 140 5.59 13.25 -23.60
C LEU A 140 6.93 13.51 -24.28
N TYR A 141 7.41 14.76 -24.21
CA TYR A 141 8.71 15.15 -24.76
C TYR A 141 9.87 14.41 -24.12
N GLU A 142 9.90 14.33 -22.78
CA GLU A 142 10.92 13.63 -22.00
C GLU A 142 10.90 12.12 -22.24
N ALA A 143 9.73 11.52 -22.50
CA ALA A 143 9.60 10.11 -22.83
C ALA A 143 10.23 9.76 -24.19
N ILE A 144 10.08 10.64 -25.19
CA ILE A 144 10.72 10.45 -26.49
C ILE A 144 12.23 10.63 -26.36
N LEU A 145 12.69 11.66 -25.62
CA LEU A 145 14.11 11.84 -25.34
C LEU A 145 14.73 10.63 -24.65
N TYR A 146 14.03 10.04 -23.70
CA TYR A 146 14.46 8.81 -23.01
C TYR A 146 14.67 7.65 -23.98
N LEU A 147 13.72 7.39 -24.90
CA LEU A 147 13.90 6.35 -25.92
C LEU A 147 15.00 6.68 -26.94
N MET A 148 15.20 7.96 -27.25
CA MET A 148 16.29 8.40 -28.12
C MET A 148 17.68 8.26 -27.47
N ASP A 149 17.77 8.28 -26.13
CA ASP A 149 19.02 8.04 -25.38
C ASP A 149 19.45 6.56 -25.42
N GLY A 150 18.55 5.66 -25.83
CA GLY A 150 18.86 4.26 -26.12
C GLY A 150 18.66 3.30 -24.93
N SER A 151 17.42 3.17 -24.46
CA SER A 151 17.06 2.09 -23.52
C SER A 151 17.06 0.72 -24.20
N ASP A 152 17.72 -0.25 -23.60
CA ASP A 152 17.79 -1.65 -24.04
C ASP A 152 16.76 -2.55 -23.33
N ARG A 153 16.25 -2.16 -22.16
CA ARG A 153 15.40 -3.02 -21.31
C ARG A 153 13.95 -2.56 -21.20
N ALA A 154 13.63 -1.36 -21.69
CA ALA A 154 12.30 -0.80 -21.56
C ALA A 154 11.61 -0.54 -22.90
N ARG A 155 10.28 -0.52 -22.83
CA ARG A 155 9.39 0.01 -23.86
C ARG A 155 8.41 1.00 -23.25
N VAL A 156 7.94 1.95 -24.07
CA VAL A 156 7.01 3.00 -23.63
C VAL A 156 5.67 2.84 -24.35
N GLY A 157 4.60 2.70 -23.59
CA GLY A 157 3.23 2.80 -24.07
C GLY A 157 2.67 4.19 -23.77
N LEU A 158 2.03 4.84 -24.75
CA LEU A 158 1.43 6.16 -24.58
C LEU A 158 -0.10 6.06 -24.47
N LEU A 159 -0.64 6.61 -23.38
CA LEU A 159 -2.06 6.70 -23.08
C LEU A 159 -2.46 8.18 -23.15
N LEU A 160 -2.67 8.66 -24.37
CA LEU A 160 -2.93 10.07 -24.65
C LEU A 160 -4.42 10.39 -24.48
N TYR A 161 -4.74 11.39 -23.68
CA TYR A 161 -6.11 11.89 -23.51
C TYR A 161 -6.13 13.42 -23.41
N VAL A 162 -7.34 13.99 -23.35
CA VAL A 162 -7.60 15.44 -23.34
C VAL A 162 -8.71 15.71 -22.33
N HIS A 163 -8.45 16.50 -21.28
CA HIS A 163 -9.42 16.72 -20.20
C HIS A 163 -10.42 17.87 -20.45
N THR A 164 -10.00 18.95 -21.12
CA THR A 164 -10.87 20.09 -21.49
C THR A 164 -11.32 19.94 -22.92
N GLY A 165 -12.62 20.20 -23.21
CA GLY A 165 -13.22 20.10 -24.56
C GLY A 165 -12.23 20.49 -25.65
N GLY A 166 -11.62 19.47 -26.27
CA GLY A 166 -10.36 19.62 -26.98
C GLY A 166 -10.49 20.59 -28.13
N SER A 167 -9.53 21.51 -28.26
CA SER A 167 -9.41 22.25 -29.51
C SER A 167 -9.09 21.26 -30.63
N SER A 168 -9.63 21.49 -31.84
CA SER A 168 -9.35 20.66 -33.03
C SER A 168 -7.85 20.33 -33.21
N PRO A 169 -6.90 21.28 -32.97
CA PRO A 169 -5.46 21.01 -33.00
C PRO A 169 -4.94 19.92 -32.05
N ILE A 170 -5.44 19.86 -30.81
CA ILE A 170 -4.98 18.89 -29.81
C ILE A 170 -5.47 17.49 -30.18
N LEU A 171 -6.71 17.39 -30.65
CA LEU A 171 -7.29 16.13 -31.12
C LEU A 171 -6.56 15.62 -32.38
N LEU A 172 -6.15 16.53 -33.27
CA LEU A 172 -5.34 16.20 -34.44
C LEU A 172 -3.95 15.70 -34.02
N LEU A 173 -3.29 16.36 -33.06
CA LEU A 173 -2.00 15.91 -32.53
C LEU A 173 -2.11 14.48 -31.96
N LYS A 174 -3.14 14.22 -31.15
CA LYS A 174 -3.41 12.89 -30.61
C LYS A 174 -3.57 11.85 -31.72
N ASP A 175 -4.41 12.11 -32.72
CA ASP A 175 -4.66 11.17 -33.82
C ASP A 175 -3.39 10.91 -34.65
N ILE A 176 -2.55 11.93 -34.90
CA ILE A 176 -1.25 11.76 -35.53
C ILE A 176 -0.37 10.80 -34.71
N PHE A 177 -0.26 11.01 -33.40
CA PHE A 177 0.52 10.15 -32.52
C PHE A 177 0.00 8.70 -32.55
N ASP A 178 -1.29 8.50 -32.30
CA ASP A 178 -1.88 7.16 -32.24
C ASP A 178 -1.66 6.38 -33.55
N ARG A 179 -1.90 7.02 -34.71
CA ARG A 179 -1.70 6.37 -36.02
C ARG A 179 -0.24 6.12 -36.34
N THR A 180 0.64 7.06 -35.99
CA THR A 180 2.09 6.92 -36.20
C THR A 180 2.64 5.76 -35.39
N ILE A 181 2.26 5.63 -34.11
CA ILE A 181 2.70 4.54 -33.24
C ILE A 181 2.11 3.21 -33.72
N SER A 182 0.83 3.20 -34.08
CA SER A 182 0.15 1.98 -34.55
C SER A 182 0.75 1.43 -35.84
N SER A 183 1.15 2.30 -36.78
CA SER A 183 1.57 1.88 -38.12
C SER A 183 3.09 1.86 -38.32
N PHE A 184 3.83 2.67 -37.56
CA PHE A 184 5.26 2.93 -37.82
C PHE A 184 6.16 2.82 -36.58
N SER A 185 5.68 2.26 -35.46
CA SER A 185 6.50 2.06 -34.24
C SER A 185 7.80 1.27 -34.48
N TYR A 186 7.81 0.33 -35.43
CA TYR A 186 8.98 -0.46 -35.81
C TYR A 186 10.01 0.29 -36.67
N LYS A 187 9.69 1.50 -37.16
CA LYS A 187 10.60 2.25 -38.06
C LYS A 187 11.65 3.01 -37.26
N GLU A 188 12.92 2.85 -37.64
CA GLU A 188 14.09 3.42 -36.97
C GLU A 188 13.99 4.93 -36.68
N LYS A 189 13.45 5.70 -37.63
CA LYS A 189 13.37 7.17 -37.53
C LYS A 189 12.04 7.70 -36.95
N VAL A 190 11.17 6.84 -36.42
CA VAL A 190 9.87 7.26 -35.87
C VAL A 190 10.03 8.21 -34.68
N LEU A 191 11.01 7.98 -33.81
CA LEU A 191 11.28 8.85 -32.65
C LEU A 191 11.77 10.23 -33.08
N VAL A 192 12.59 10.30 -34.13
CA VAL A 192 13.06 11.57 -34.71
C VAL A 192 11.89 12.39 -35.26
N PHE A 193 10.94 11.71 -35.94
CA PHE A 193 9.72 12.34 -36.43
C PHE A 193 8.87 12.90 -35.28
N LEU A 194 8.58 12.09 -34.27
CA LEU A 194 7.76 12.50 -33.13
C LEU A 194 8.43 13.62 -32.32
N HIS A 195 9.75 13.58 -32.15
CA HIS A 195 10.53 14.64 -31.52
C HIS A 195 10.45 15.96 -32.27
N GLY A 196 10.60 15.92 -33.60
CA GLY A 196 10.47 17.07 -34.48
C GLY A 196 9.06 17.68 -34.42
N LEU A 197 8.03 16.83 -34.35
CA LEU A 197 6.64 17.25 -34.24
C LEU A 197 6.35 17.95 -32.91
N LEU A 198 6.84 17.42 -31.78
CA LEU A 198 6.68 18.06 -30.47
C LEU A 198 7.43 19.39 -30.39
N LYS A 199 8.67 19.47 -30.91
CA LYS A 199 9.41 20.73 -30.97
C LYS A 199 8.63 21.81 -31.73
N PHE A 200 8.00 21.43 -32.84
CA PHE A 200 7.16 22.34 -33.60
C PHE A 200 5.91 22.77 -32.82
N TYR A 201 5.26 21.83 -32.13
CA TYR A 201 4.08 22.11 -31.33
C TYR A 201 4.37 23.04 -30.15
N ASP A 202 5.47 22.81 -29.42
CA ASP A 202 5.87 23.63 -28.26
C ASP A 202 6.37 25.03 -28.66
N ALA A 203 6.93 25.18 -29.87
CA ALA A 203 7.48 26.45 -30.34
C ALA A 203 6.41 27.50 -30.70
N GLN A 204 5.13 27.12 -30.74
CA GLN A 204 4.07 28.02 -31.19
C GLN A 204 3.00 28.23 -30.11
N PRO A 205 2.45 29.45 -30.00
CA PRO A 205 1.38 29.73 -29.05
C PRO A 205 0.08 28.99 -29.43
N LEU A 206 -0.58 28.39 -28.43
CA LEU A 206 -1.89 27.74 -28.62
C LEU A 206 -2.87 28.73 -29.30
N PRO A 207 -3.47 28.39 -30.46
CA PRO A 207 -4.26 29.35 -31.20
C PRO A 207 -5.58 29.71 -30.48
N ALA A 208 -5.96 30.98 -30.56
CA ALA A 208 -7.33 31.40 -30.26
C ALA A 208 -8.31 30.78 -31.28
N SER A 209 -9.57 30.54 -30.89
CA SER A 209 -10.56 29.75 -31.65
C SER A 209 -10.79 30.21 -33.10
N SER A 210 -10.44 31.45 -33.47
CA SER A 210 -10.57 31.99 -34.83
C SER A 210 -9.42 31.61 -35.80
N VAL A 211 -8.32 31.01 -35.31
CA VAL A 211 -7.10 30.67 -36.10
C VAL A 211 -6.90 29.15 -36.22
N ALA A 212 -7.85 28.34 -35.75
CA ALA A 212 -7.71 26.89 -35.66
C ALA A 212 -7.57 26.19 -37.03
N ASP A 213 -8.25 26.68 -38.07
CA ASP A 213 -8.18 26.07 -39.41
C ASP A 213 -6.84 26.33 -40.11
N ASP A 214 -6.25 27.51 -39.93
CA ASP A 214 -4.93 27.84 -40.48
C ASP A 214 -3.81 27.07 -39.74
N TRP A 215 -4.01 26.88 -38.44
CA TRP A 215 -3.14 26.06 -37.60
C TRP A 215 -3.10 24.59 -38.04
N THR A 216 -4.28 23.98 -38.23
CA THR A 216 -4.37 22.56 -38.66
C THR A 216 -3.71 22.34 -40.00
N ARG A 217 -3.88 23.25 -40.96
CA ARG A 217 -3.18 23.19 -42.25
C ARG A 217 -1.66 23.27 -42.09
N THR A 218 -1.18 24.22 -41.30
CA THR A 218 0.26 24.39 -41.03
C THR A 218 0.85 23.14 -40.36
N MET A 219 0.12 22.53 -39.43
CA MET A 219 0.49 21.27 -38.80
C MET A 219 0.56 20.11 -39.81
N MET A 220 -0.43 19.98 -40.71
CA MET A 220 -0.42 18.94 -41.75
C MET A 220 0.77 19.10 -42.70
N GLU A 221 1.04 20.33 -43.16
CA GLU A 221 2.19 20.62 -44.02
C GLU A 221 3.50 20.25 -43.31
N LYS A 222 3.63 20.59 -42.02
CA LYS A 222 4.81 20.22 -41.24
C LYS A 222 4.95 18.70 -41.08
N VAL A 223 3.86 17.98 -40.84
CA VAL A 223 3.86 16.51 -40.77
C VAL A 223 4.36 15.90 -42.08
N TYR A 224 3.93 16.41 -43.24
CA TYR A 224 4.44 15.92 -44.52
C TYR A 224 5.93 16.15 -44.70
N THR A 225 6.44 17.33 -44.30
CA THR A 225 7.88 17.62 -44.38
C THR A 225 8.69 16.70 -43.48
N LEU A 226 8.27 16.53 -42.22
CA LEU A 226 8.97 15.65 -41.27
C LEU A 226 8.91 14.20 -41.73
N ALA A 227 7.75 13.74 -42.20
CA ALA A 227 7.60 12.38 -42.72
C ALA A 227 8.54 12.12 -43.91
N ALA A 228 8.67 13.08 -44.84
CA ALA A 228 9.62 12.98 -45.95
C ALA A 228 11.08 12.93 -45.46
N GLU A 229 11.46 13.78 -44.50
CA GLU A 229 12.81 13.82 -43.92
C GLU A 229 13.16 12.52 -43.18
N THR A 230 12.18 11.90 -42.51
CA THR A 230 12.38 10.66 -41.74
C THR A 230 12.06 9.39 -42.54
N ALA A 231 11.82 9.50 -43.85
CA ALA A 231 11.43 8.39 -44.72
C ALA A 231 10.17 7.61 -44.27
N LEU A 232 9.24 8.31 -43.61
CA LEU A 232 7.90 7.80 -43.32
C LEU A 232 6.97 8.03 -44.53
N PRO A 233 5.98 7.15 -44.77
CA PRO A 233 5.14 7.22 -45.97
C PRO A 233 4.21 8.43 -45.90
N VAL A 234 4.51 9.47 -46.68
CA VAL A 234 3.74 10.72 -46.70
C VAL A 234 2.30 10.49 -47.17
N ASP A 235 2.08 9.55 -48.09
CA ASP A 235 0.76 9.27 -48.65
C ASP A 235 -0.21 8.64 -47.64
N ASP A 236 0.31 7.86 -46.67
CA ASP A 236 -0.49 7.32 -45.56
C ASP A 236 -1.02 8.46 -44.69
N TYR A 237 -0.18 9.44 -44.34
CA TYR A 237 -0.61 10.63 -43.61
C TYR A 237 -1.66 11.44 -44.37
N LYS A 238 -1.51 11.62 -45.70
CA LYS A 238 -2.53 12.28 -46.53
C LYS A 238 -3.87 11.53 -46.49
N ALA A 239 -3.85 10.20 -46.48
CA ALA A 239 -5.05 9.38 -46.38
C ALA A 239 -5.68 9.47 -44.98
N TRP A 240 -4.86 9.48 -43.93
CA TRP A 240 -5.33 9.63 -42.54
C TRP A 240 -5.98 10.98 -42.30
N PHE A 241 -5.38 12.08 -42.78
CA PHE A 241 -5.98 13.41 -42.64
C PHE A 241 -7.31 13.56 -43.38
N LYS A 242 -7.54 12.79 -44.46
CA LYS A 242 -8.87 12.74 -45.12
C LYS A 242 -9.93 11.98 -44.32
N SER A 243 -9.51 11.03 -43.49
CA SER A 243 -10.41 10.20 -42.66
C SER A 243 -10.51 10.69 -41.21
N PHE A 244 -9.80 11.76 -40.85
CA PHE A 244 -9.82 12.36 -39.53
C PHE A 244 -11.22 12.87 -39.17
N SER A 245 -11.69 12.50 -37.97
CA SER A 245 -12.92 13.00 -37.37
C SER A 245 -12.74 13.12 -35.86
N ALA A 246 -12.99 14.32 -35.33
CA ALA A 246 -12.90 14.60 -33.89
C ALA A 246 -13.82 13.70 -33.07
N ASP A 247 -15.02 13.39 -33.56
CA ASP A 247 -15.99 12.54 -32.86
C ASP A 247 -15.49 11.10 -32.67
N THR A 248 -14.77 10.58 -33.67
CA THR A 248 -14.18 9.22 -33.58
C THR A 248 -13.08 9.19 -32.53
N VAL A 249 -12.24 10.23 -32.47
CA VAL A 249 -11.17 10.36 -31.48
C VAL A 249 -11.74 10.46 -30.06
N LEU A 250 -12.82 11.24 -29.87
CA LEU A 250 -13.49 11.41 -28.58
C LEU A 250 -14.12 10.11 -28.07
N LYS A 251 -14.79 9.32 -28.94
CA LYS A 251 -15.34 8.01 -28.53
C LYS A 251 -14.29 7.02 -28.04
N GLY A 252 -13.08 7.06 -28.62
CA GLY A 252 -11.95 6.26 -28.15
C GLY A 252 -11.46 6.69 -26.76
N MET A 253 -11.62 7.97 -26.41
CA MET A 253 -11.18 8.52 -25.13
C MET A 253 -12.07 8.13 -23.95
N ASP A 254 -13.37 7.91 -24.15
CA ASP A 254 -14.26 7.51 -23.06
C ASP A 254 -13.78 6.20 -22.42
N LYS A 255 -13.45 5.20 -23.25
CA LYS A 255 -12.89 3.91 -22.79
C LYS A 255 -11.55 4.07 -22.08
N LEU A 256 -10.68 4.93 -22.61
CA LEU A 256 -9.38 5.21 -22.00
C LEU A 256 -9.56 5.90 -20.63
N SER A 257 -10.54 6.80 -20.53
CA SER A 257 -10.88 7.50 -19.30
C SER A 257 -11.43 6.53 -18.25
N ASP A 258 -12.29 5.59 -18.64
CA ASP A 258 -12.79 4.53 -17.76
C ASP A 258 -11.65 3.66 -17.21
N PHE A 259 -10.64 3.35 -18.03
CA PHE A 259 -9.46 2.62 -17.59
C PHE A 259 -8.59 3.44 -16.63
N LEU A 260 -8.20 4.66 -17.01
CA LEU A 260 -7.30 5.48 -16.21
C LEU A 260 -7.93 5.93 -14.88
N PHE A 261 -9.17 6.38 -14.91
CA PHE A 261 -9.82 7.00 -13.74
C PHE A 261 -10.73 6.03 -12.99
N GLY A 262 -11.33 5.07 -13.68
CA GLY A 262 -12.14 4.01 -13.05
C GLY A 262 -11.28 2.87 -12.52
N GLN A 263 -10.54 2.17 -13.41
CA GLN A 263 -9.82 0.95 -13.04
C GLN A 263 -8.52 1.23 -12.28
N LEU A 264 -7.68 2.17 -12.73
CA LEU A 264 -6.42 2.51 -12.07
C LEU A 264 -6.59 3.49 -10.89
N GLY A 265 -7.77 4.10 -10.77
CA GLY A 265 -8.09 5.08 -9.72
C GLY A 265 -7.17 6.30 -9.75
N LEU A 266 -6.83 6.79 -10.94
CA LEU A 266 -6.17 8.09 -11.11
C LEU A 266 -7.19 9.22 -10.94
N VAL A 267 -6.71 10.40 -10.59
CA VAL A 267 -7.56 11.60 -10.53
C VAL A 267 -7.81 12.08 -11.96
N PHE A 268 -9.06 12.43 -12.29
CA PHE A 268 -9.39 12.95 -13.62
C PHE A 268 -8.49 14.15 -13.99
N GLY A 269 -7.85 14.09 -15.16
CA GLY A 269 -6.91 15.11 -15.61
C GLY A 269 -5.48 14.97 -15.09
N SER A 270 -5.17 13.98 -14.26
CA SER A 270 -3.80 13.80 -13.74
C SER A 270 -2.89 13.06 -14.72
N ASN A 271 -1.72 13.64 -15.00
CA ASN A 271 -0.64 12.94 -15.73
C ASN A 271 0.03 11.92 -14.80
N ALA A 272 0.39 10.74 -15.33
CA ALA A 272 1.04 9.70 -14.53
C ALA A 272 2.02 8.84 -15.35
N VAL A 273 3.04 8.33 -14.67
CA VAL A 273 3.98 7.33 -15.16
C VAL A 273 3.69 6.01 -14.44
N ILE A 274 3.37 4.95 -15.18
CA ILE A 274 3.06 3.63 -14.62
C ILE A 274 4.13 2.66 -15.11
N THR A 275 5.01 2.18 -14.23
CA THR A 275 6.10 1.27 -14.60
C THR A 275 5.86 -0.11 -14.00
N ASN A 276 5.57 -1.12 -14.82
CA ASN A 276 5.20 -2.48 -14.38
C ASN A 276 4.21 -2.47 -13.19
N GLY A 277 3.18 -1.63 -13.28
CA GLY A 277 2.15 -1.45 -12.24
C GLY A 277 2.49 -0.48 -11.11
N ARG A 278 3.70 0.06 -11.01
CA ARG A 278 4.03 1.13 -10.04
C ARG A 278 3.60 2.48 -10.56
N VAL A 279 2.76 3.19 -9.82
CA VAL A 279 2.12 4.45 -10.26
C VAL A 279 2.82 5.67 -9.66
N PHE A 280 3.23 6.60 -10.52
CA PHE A 280 3.75 7.91 -10.15
C PHE A 280 2.88 9.01 -10.74
N ILE A 281 2.14 9.71 -9.88
CA ILE A 281 1.30 10.84 -10.28
C ILE A 281 2.17 12.10 -10.38
N MET A 282 2.06 12.80 -11.52
CA MET A 282 2.79 14.02 -11.78
C MET A 282 2.00 15.22 -11.23
N ASN A 283 2.55 15.86 -10.19
CA ASN A 283 1.98 17.06 -9.61
C ASN A 283 2.61 18.32 -10.21
N GLU A 284 1.83 19.40 -10.29
CA GLU A 284 2.34 20.71 -10.70
C GLU A 284 3.53 21.14 -9.83
N GLY A 285 4.62 21.57 -10.47
CA GLY A 285 5.86 21.99 -9.81
C GLY A 285 6.93 20.89 -9.64
N LYS A 286 6.61 19.61 -9.83
CA LYS A 286 7.61 18.53 -9.86
C LYS A 286 8.00 18.23 -11.32
N SER A 287 9.20 18.61 -11.73
CA SER A 287 9.77 18.17 -13.02
C SER A 287 10.10 16.67 -13.02
N PHE A 288 9.77 16.00 -14.09
CA PHE A 288 10.14 14.61 -14.35
C PHE A 288 10.84 14.60 -15.71
N LEU A 289 12.06 14.06 -15.77
CA LEU A 289 12.96 14.13 -16.93
C LEU A 289 13.19 12.75 -17.55
N ALA A 290 13.77 12.71 -18.74
CA ALA A 290 14.20 11.47 -19.40
C ALA A 290 15.09 10.59 -18.50
N ASN A 291 16.01 11.21 -17.77
CA ASN A 291 16.88 10.50 -16.81
C ASN A 291 16.10 9.88 -15.64
N ASP A 292 14.92 10.42 -15.29
CA ASP A 292 14.05 9.82 -14.26
C ASP A 292 13.39 8.53 -14.76
N LEU A 293 13.09 8.43 -16.07
CA LEU A 293 12.65 7.17 -16.69
C LEU A 293 13.77 6.12 -16.66
N GLY A 294 15.01 6.50 -17.00
CA GLY A 294 16.16 5.59 -16.88
C GLY A 294 16.45 5.14 -15.44
N LEU A 295 16.22 6.01 -14.46
CA LEU A 295 16.25 5.62 -13.04
C LEU A 295 15.15 4.60 -12.71
N LEU A 296 13.91 4.83 -13.19
CA LEU A 296 12.83 3.87 -12.99
C LEU A 296 13.11 2.53 -13.65
N GLU A 297 13.60 2.54 -14.89
CA GLU A 297 13.97 1.34 -15.63
C GLU A 297 14.97 0.49 -14.84
N SER A 298 16.10 1.08 -14.45
CA SER A 298 17.15 0.37 -13.71
C SER A 298 16.64 -0.17 -12.38
N MET A 299 15.98 0.66 -11.57
CA MET A 299 15.44 0.24 -10.28
C MET A 299 14.38 -0.86 -10.39
N GLU A 300 13.44 -0.74 -11.34
CA GLU A 300 12.35 -1.71 -11.51
C GLU A 300 12.84 -3.03 -12.10
N TYR A 301 13.88 -3.00 -12.92
CA TYR A 301 14.56 -4.20 -13.37
C TYR A 301 15.30 -4.88 -12.21
N ASP A 302 16.24 -4.18 -11.55
CA ASP A 302 17.14 -4.78 -10.56
C ASP A 302 16.39 -5.28 -9.30
N LEU A 303 15.40 -4.53 -8.83
CA LEU A 303 14.71 -4.85 -7.58
C LEU A 303 13.54 -5.84 -7.75
N ARG A 304 12.94 -5.92 -8.95
CA ARG A 304 11.66 -6.60 -9.13
C ARG A 304 11.61 -7.52 -10.34
N THR A 305 12.00 -7.03 -11.51
CA THR A 305 11.62 -7.70 -12.75
C THR A 305 12.69 -8.64 -13.31
N LYS A 306 13.97 -8.46 -12.94
CA LYS A 306 15.09 -9.30 -13.41
C LYS A 306 14.82 -10.80 -13.26
N TYR A 307 14.61 -11.26 -12.02
CA TYR A 307 14.34 -12.68 -11.76
C TYR A 307 13.02 -13.17 -12.35
N ILE A 308 12.01 -12.30 -12.42
CA ILE A 308 10.72 -12.65 -13.05
C ILE A 308 10.93 -12.93 -14.53
N PHE A 309 11.71 -12.08 -15.20
CA PHE A 309 12.00 -12.20 -16.62
C PHE A 309 12.85 -13.43 -16.93
N GLU A 310 13.91 -13.68 -16.14
CA GLU A 310 14.73 -14.90 -16.25
C GLU A 310 13.86 -16.17 -16.14
N ILE A 311 12.91 -16.21 -15.19
CA ILE A 311 11.98 -17.35 -15.05
C ILE A 311 11.05 -17.47 -16.26
N ILE A 312 10.51 -16.35 -16.78
CA ILE A 312 9.61 -16.38 -17.94
C ILE A 312 10.32 -16.92 -19.17
N GLU A 313 11.60 -16.59 -19.38
CA GLU A 313 12.40 -17.11 -20.49
C GLU A 313 12.66 -18.62 -20.40
N GLU A 314 12.70 -19.18 -19.18
CA GLU A 314 12.86 -20.62 -18.94
C GLU A 314 11.55 -21.42 -19.07
N VAL A 315 10.39 -20.77 -19.08
CA VAL A 315 9.08 -21.44 -19.10
C VAL A 315 8.68 -21.86 -20.51
N GLU A 316 8.36 -23.16 -20.68
CA GLU A 316 7.78 -23.68 -21.92
C GLU A 316 6.27 -23.46 -21.99
N PHE A 317 5.83 -22.58 -22.89
CA PHE A 317 4.41 -22.27 -23.13
C PHE A 317 3.73 -23.28 -24.06
N ALA A 318 3.59 -24.54 -23.63
CA ALA A 318 3.09 -25.65 -24.45
C ALA A 318 1.65 -25.47 -24.99
N SER A 319 0.85 -24.58 -24.40
CA SER A 319 -0.55 -24.32 -24.81
C SER A 319 -0.73 -23.12 -25.72
N VAL A 320 0.36 -22.44 -26.11
CA VAL A 320 0.34 -21.24 -26.97
C VAL A 320 0.99 -21.59 -28.31
N ASP A 321 0.46 -21.05 -29.40
CA ASP A 321 1.06 -21.24 -30.73
C ASP A 321 2.47 -20.64 -30.74
N PRO A 322 3.51 -21.36 -31.21
CA PRO A 322 4.85 -20.80 -31.36
C PRO A 322 4.90 -19.48 -32.13
N ASP A 323 3.99 -19.24 -33.08
CA ASP A 323 3.92 -18.00 -33.84
C ASP A 323 3.44 -16.80 -32.98
N ASP A 324 2.71 -17.05 -31.89
CA ASP A 324 2.23 -16.03 -30.96
C ASP A 324 3.27 -15.67 -29.88
N LEU A 325 4.34 -16.46 -29.73
CA LEU A 325 5.44 -16.26 -28.77
C LEU A 325 6.41 -15.16 -29.23
N THR A 326 5.86 -13.96 -29.41
CA THR A 326 6.60 -12.77 -29.84
C THR A 326 7.31 -12.09 -28.67
N ASN A 327 8.28 -11.22 -28.96
CA ASN A 327 8.90 -10.35 -27.95
C ASN A 327 7.87 -9.50 -27.19
N GLN A 328 6.78 -9.12 -27.88
CA GLN A 328 5.67 -8.41 -27.27
C GLN A 328 4.99 -9.29 -26.21
N PHE A 329 4.74 -10.58 -26.50
CA PHE A 329 4.16 -11.53 -25.56
C PHE A 329 5.01 -11.68 -24.29
N TYR A 330 6.31 -11.90 -24.42
CA TYR A 330 7.23 -12.00 -23.27
C TYR A 330 7.23 -10.73 -22.41
N SER A 331 7.27 -9.56 -23.06
CA SER A 331 7.24 -8.26 -22.39
C SER A 331 5.89 -7.99 -21.69
N ASP A 332 4.79 -8.40 -22.31
CA ASP A 332 3.43 -8.28 -21.75
C ASP A 332 3.31 -9.17 -20.51
N ILE A 333 3.73 -10.44 -20.58
CA ILE A 333 3.73 -11.34 -19.41
C ILE A 333 4.60 -10.78 -18.29
N ALA A 334 5.81 -10.30 -18.59
CA ALA A 334 6.70 -9.71 -17.60
C ALA A 334 6.05 -8.52 -16.87
N MET A 335 5.41 -7.62 -17.63
CA MET A 335 4.66 -6.50 -17.08
C MET A 335 3.49 -6.98 -16.18
N LEU A 336 2.69 -7.93 -16.66
CA LEU A 336 1.53 -8.44 -15.95
C LEU A 336 1.92 -9.12 -14.63
N ILE A 337 2.86 -10.08 -14.68
CA ILE A 337 3.35 -10.80 -13.51
C ILE A 337 3.99 -9.83 -12.51
N SER A 338 4.89 -8.95 -12.97
CA SER A 338 5.55 -7.97 -12.09
C SER A 338 4.55 -7.03 -11.43
N SER A 339 3.51 -6.58 -12.15
CA SER A 339 2.46 -5.72 -11.59
C SER A 339 1.62 -6.45 -10.53
N SER A 340 1.18 -7.68 -10.81
CA SER A 340 0.35 -8.46 -9.90
C SER A 340 1.10 -8.92 -8.66
N MET A 341 2.39 -9.26 -8.79
CA MET A 341 3.23 -9.61 -7.65
C MET A 341 3.44 -8.45 -6.68
N SER A 342 3.36 -7.21 -7.16
CA SER A 342 3.68 -6.01 -6.38
C SER A 342 2.50 -5.43 -5.61
N VAL A 343 1.28 -5.84 -5.97
CA VAL A 343 0.08 -5.59 -5.16
C VAL A 343 0.04 -6.53 -3.95
N ARG A 344 0.80 -7.63 -3.96
CA ARG A 344 0.84 -8.54 -2.82
C ARG A 344 1.66 -7.93 -1.69
N GLU A 345 1.01 -7.66 -0.56
CA GLU A 345 1.70 -7.43 0.69
C GLU A 345 2.43 -8.71 1.10
N ARG A 346 3.76 -8.74 0.95
CA ARG A 346 4.60 -9.80 1.48
C ARG A 346 5.18 -9.32 2.79
N THR A 347 5.01 -10.12 3.84
CA THR A 347 5.89 -10.03 5.01
C THR A 347 7.32 -10.37 4.57
N SER A 348 8.32 -9.74 5.18
CA SER A 348 9.74 -9.93 4.85
C SER A 348 10.22 -11.37 5.04
N GLU A 349 9.46 -12.19 5.76
CA GLU A 349 9.77 -13.58 6.06
C GLU A 349 9.22 -14.52 4.97
N ARG A 350 10.10 -15.05 4.12
CA ARG A 350 9.75 -16.16 3.22
C ARG A 350 10.15 -17.50 3.85
N ALA A 351 9.18 -18.37 4.08
CA ALA A 351 9.43 -19.74 4.49
C ALA A 351 9.76 -20.61 3.26
N HIS A 352 10.92 -21.29 3.28
CA HIS A 352 11.37 -22.18 2.21
C HIS A 352 10.89 -23.62 2.48
N PHE A 353 9.65 -23.92 2.09
CA PHE A 353 9.05 -25.24 2.33
C PHE A 353 9.64 -26.37 1.47
N GLU A 354 10.41 -26.04 0.45
CA GLU A 354 11.10 -27.01 -0.43
C GLU A 354 12.16 -27.82 0.32
N ILE A 355 12.72 -27.26 1.40
CA ILE A 355 13.76 -27.89 2.22
C ILE A 355 13.20 -29.03 3.10
N LEU A 356 11.88 -29.07 3.31
CA LEU A 356 11.26 -30.04 4.23
C LEU A 356 11.10 -31.43 3.59
N HIS A 357 11.94 -32.37 4.02
CA HIS A 357 11.78 -33.80 3.74
C HIS A 357 10.67 -34.41 4.60
N ALA A 358 9.45 -34.44 4.06
CA ALA A 358 8.28 -34.91 4.79
C ALA A 358 7.61 -36.10 4.08
N GLU A 359 8.33 -37.24 4.00
CA GLU A 359 7.79 -38.47 3.41
C GLU A 359 6.79 -39.16 4.33
N HIS A 360 7.10 -39.23 5.63
CA HIS A 360 6.29 -39.92 6.64
C HIS A 360 5.52 -38.97 7.57
N SER A 361 5.86 -37.68 7.55
CA SER A 361 5.26 -36.65 8.40
C SER A 361 4.30 -35.72 7.66
N ALA A 362 4.09 -35.91 6.34
CA ALA A 362 3.15 -35.10 5.57
C ALA A 362 1.96 -35.86 5.01
N ILE A 363 0.82 -35.19 5.03
CA ILE A 363 -0.37 -35.54 4.27
C ILE A 363 -0.31 -34.73 2.97
N LYS A 364 -0.24 -35.42 1.82
CA LYS A 364 -0.17 -34.80 0.50
C LYS A 364 -1.50 -34.99 -0.24
N LEU A 365 -2.18 -33.90 -0.52
CA LEU A 365 -3.43 -33.81 -1.26
C LEU A 365 -3.14 -33.11 -2.59
N ASN A 366 -2.63 -33.87 -3.56
CA ASN A 366 -2.18 -33.31 -4.82
C ASN A 366 -3.37 -33.06 -5.77
N ASN A 367 -3.41 -31.88 -6.37
CA ASN A 367 -4.29 -31.56 -7.49
C ASN A 367 -3.45 -30.85 -8.55
N ALA A 368 -3.21 -31.53 -9.68
CA ALA A 368 -2.34 -31.03 -10.74
C ALA A 368 -2.90 -29.77 -11.44
N ASN A 369 -4.23 -29.62 -11.47
CA ASN A 369 -4.90 -28.49 -12.12
C ASN A 369 -5.22 -27.35 -11.13
N SER A 370 -4.64 -27.38 -9.94
CA SER A 370 -4.93 -26.36 -8.93
C SER A 370 -4.08 -25.12 -9.12
N SER A 371 -4.71 -23.96 -9.12
CA SER A 371 -4.03 -22.65 -9.13
C SER A 371 -3.54 -22.22 -7.74
N ILE A 372 -3.96 -22.93 -6.68
CA ILE A 372 -3.64 -22.59 -5.29
C ILE A 372 -2.88 -23.76 -4.65
N HIS A 373 -1.67 -23.46 -4.20
CA HIS A 373 -0.82 -24.38 -3.45
C HIS A 373 -0.76 -23.94 -1.99
N ILE A 374 -1.05 -24.88 -1.08
CA ILE A 374 -1.01 -24.63 0.37
C ILE A 374 -0.03 -25.62 1.01
N ASP A 375 1.09 -25.08 1.49
CA ASP A 375 1.99 -25.78 2.40
C ASP A 375 1.70 -25.35 3.83
N ALA A 376 1.28 -26.28 4.68
CA ALA A 376 0.97 -26.02 6.08
C ALA A 376 1.86 -26.87 6.98
N VAL A 377 2.67 -26.23 7.83
CA VAL A 377 3.44 -26.90 8.88
C VAL A 377 2.71 -26.70 10.20
N ILE A 378 2.22 -27.78 10.80
CA ILE A 378 1.33 -27.72 11.95
C ILE A 378 1.86 -28.63 13.06
N ASP A 379 1.95 -28.09 14.26
CA ASP A 379 2.01 -28.91 15.47
C ASP A 379 0.58 -29.38 15.84
N PRO A 380 0.27 -30.68 15.69
CA PRO A 380 -1.08 -31.19 16.01
C PRO A 380 -1.43 -31.07 17.50
N LEU A 381 -0.44 -30.87 18.37
CA LEU A 381 -0.63 -30.73 19.81
C LEU A 381 -0.72 -29.25 20.25
N SER A 382 -0.77 -28.32 19.30
CA SER A 382 -0.92 -26.89 19.60
C SER A 382 -2.38 -26.41 19.54
N PRO A 383 -2.77 -25.40 20.34
CA PRO A 383 -4.08 -24.75 20.22
C PRO A 383 -4.33 -24.19 18.82
N THR A 384 -3.29 -23.64 18.17
CA THR A 384 -3.37 -23.15 16.79
C THR A 384 -3.66 -24.27 15.80
N GLY A 385 -3.09 -25.46 16.02
CA GLY A 385 -3.37 -26.66 15.22
C GLY A 385 -4.85 -27.07 15.28
N GLN A 386 -5.49 -26.97 16.46
CA GLN A 386 -6.93 -27.23 16.62
C GLN A 386 -7.79 -26.28 15.78
N LYS A 387 -7.38 -25.02 15.65
CA LYS A 387 -8.05 -23.98 14.84
C LYS A 387 -7.80 -24.15 13.34
N LEU A 388 -6.56 -24.46 12.94
CA LEU A 388 -6.17 -24.58 11.53
C LEU A 388 -6.73 -25.84 10.86
N ALA A 389 -6.80 -26.96 11.56
CA ALA A 389 -7.29 -28.22 10.99
C ALA A 389 -8.68 -28.12 10.32
N PRO A 390 -9.74 -27.57 10.97
CA PRO A 390 -11.03 -27.38 10.33
C PRO A 390 -10.98 -26.36 9.19
N LEU A 391 -10.19 -25.29 9.30
CA LEU A 391 -10.03 -24.30 8.23
C LEU A 391 -9.43 -24.92 6.95
N LEU A 392 -8.34 -25.66 7.08
CA LEU A 392 -7.72 -26.37 5.95
C LEU A 392 -8.69 -27.36 5.31
N ARG A 393 -9.49 -28.06 6.13
CA ARG A 393 -10.50 -28.98 5.63
C ARG A 393 -11.57 -28.28 4.79
N ILE A 394 -11.99 -27.07 5.17
CA ILE A 394 -12.95 -26.28 4.38
C ILE A 394 -12.31 -25.84 3.06
N LEU A 395 -11.10 -25.28 3.12
CA LEU A 395 -10.39 -24.82 1.93
C LEU A 395 -10.24 -25.96 0.93
N TRP A 396 -9.88 -27.15 1.42
CA TRP A 396 -9.82 -28.36 0.62
C TRP A 396 -11.17 -28.73 -0.01
N LYS A 397 -12.26 -28.70 0.75
CA LYS A 397 -13.61 -29.03 0.24
C LYS A 397 -14.15 -28.01 -0.78
N GLN A 398 -13.90 -26.72 -0.57
CA GLN A 398 -14.53 -25.64 -1.34
C GLN A 398 -13.74 -25.25 -2.59
N ILE A 399 -12.40 -25.22 -2.49
CA ILE A 399 -11.53 -24.69 -3.55
C ILE A 399 -10.67 -25.81 -4.17
N GLN A 400 -10.56 -26.97 -3.51
CA GLN A 400 -9.71 -28.09 -3.91
C GLN A 400 -8.25 -27.69 -4.26
N PRO A 401 -7.57 -26.90 -3.40
CA PRO A 401 -6.15 -26.59 -3.56
C PRO A 401 -5.29 -27.85 -3.57
N SER A 402 -4.12 -27.76 -4.21
CA SER A 402 -3.04 -28.72 -3.96
C SER A 402 -2.44 -28.41 -2.58
N MET A 403 -2.54 -29.36 -1.64
CA MET A 403 -2.26 -29.11 -0.24
C MET A 403 -1.28 -30.13 0.34
N ARG A 404 -0.23 -29.65 1.01
CA ARG A 404 0.71 -30.48 1.76
C ARG A 404 0.71 -30.04 3.22
N ILE A 405 0.25 -30.92 4.10
CA ILE A 405 0.16 -30.68 5.54
C ILE A 405 1.28 -31.46 6.22
N VAL A 406 2.31 -30.77 6.69
CA VAL A 406 3.44 -31.35 7.42
C VAL A 406 3.15 -31.27 8.92
N LEU A 407 3.18 -32.42 9.60
CA LEU A 407 3.01 -32.52 11.04
C LEU A 407 4.37 -32.39 11.73
N ASN A 408 4.53 -31.36 12.55
CA ASN A 408 5.76 -31.07 13.27
C ASN A 408 5.49 -30.87 14.78
N PRO A 409 5.29 -31.97 15.55
CA PRO A 409 5.05 -31.88 16.98
C PRO A 409 6.32 -31.55 17.76
N ILE A 410 6.16 -30.85 18.87
CA ILE A 410 7.28 -30.62 19.82
C ILE A 410 7.63 -31.94 20.51
N SER A 411 8.93 -32.28 20.51
CA SER A 411 9.43 -33.57 21.04
C SER A 411 9.46 -33.66 22.57
N SER A 412 9.59 -32.52 23.26
CA SER A 412 9.66 -32.46 24.71
C SER A 412 8.45 -31.70 25.27
N LEU A 413 7.56 -32.44 25.95
CA LEU A 413 6.36 -31.90 26.58
C LEU A 413 6.50 -32.05 28.09
N ALA A 414 6.59 -30.92 28.80
CA ALA A 414 6.65 -30.89 30.26
C ALA A 414 5.25 -31.04 30.91
N ASP A 415 4.20 -30.71 30.17
CA ASP A 415 2.81 -30.70 30.62
C ASP A 415 1.89 -31.15 29.47
N LEU A 416 0.61 -31.41 29.78
CA LEU A 416 -0.41 -31.73 28.80
C LEU A 416 -0.56 -30.56 27.80
N PRO A 417 -0.33 -30.79 26.50
CA PRO A 417 -0.22 -29.70 25.53
C PRO A 417 -1.58 -29.08 25.18
N LEU A 418 -2.66 -29.85 25.26
CA LEU A 418 -4.03 -29.42 25.02
C LEU A 418 -4.88 -29.59 26.28
N LYS A 419 -5.34 -28.48 26.85
CA LYS A 419 -6.15 -28.43 28.08
C LYS A 419 -7.61 -28.05 27.85
N ASN A 420 -8.03 -27.92 26.59
CA ASN A 420 -9.35 -27.46 26.18
C ASN A 420 -10.01 -28.45 25.20
N PHE A 421 -11.33 -28.36 25.13
CA PHE A 421 -12.12 -28.97 24.06
C PHE A 421 -12.48 -27.88 23.05
N TYR A 422 -12.16 -28.10 21.78
CA TYR A 422 -12.33 -27.08 20.74
C TYR A 422 -13.28 -27.54 19.64
N ARG A 423 -14.16 -26.64 19.20
CA ARG A 423 -15.05 -26.83 18.04
C ARG A 423 -15.07 -25.55 17.23
N PHE A 424 -14.66 -25.65 15.96
CA PHE A 424 -14.77 -24.56 15.02
C PHE A 424 -16.18 -24.53 14.43
N VAL A 425 -16.88 -23.41 14.59
CA VAL A 425 -18.26 -23.22 14.15
C VAL A 425 -18.25 -22.79 12.68
N LEU A 426 -18.95 -23.55 11.84
CA LEU A 426 -19.09 -23.26 10.42
C LEU A 426 -20.56 -23.31 10.02
N PRO A 427 -21.05 -22.32 9.25
CA PRO A 427 -22.36 -22.42 8.65
C PRO A 427 -22.38 -23.56 7.64
N SER A 428 -23.39 -24.42 7.75
CA SER A 428 -23.73 -25.43 6.77
C SER A 428 -25.04 -25.06 6.07
N MET A 429 -25.29 -25.60 4.88
CA MET A 429 -26.55 -25.36 4.16
C MET A 429 -27.77 -25.86 4.94
N ASP A 430 -27.57 -26.87 5.81
CA ASP A 430 -28.62 -27.44 6.66
C ASP A 430 -29.03 -26.51 7.82
N ASP A 431 -28.22 -25.49 8.14
CA ASP A 431 -28.52 -24.50 9.18
C ASP A 431 -29.52 -23.42 8.69
N PHE A 432 -29.82 -23.36 7.38
CA PHE A 432 -30.72 -22.38 6.79
C PHE A 432 -32.07 -23.04 6.42
N SER A 433 -33.11 -22.79 7.22
CA SER A 433 -34.48 -23.18 6.88
C SER A 433 -35.12 -22.18 5.90
N SER A 434 -35.81 -22.68 4.87
CA SER A 434 -36.50 -21.85 3.87
C SER A 434 -37.88 -21.34 4.34
N THR A 435 -38.37 -21.80 5.49
CA THR A 435 -39.77 -21.60 5.91
C THR A 435 -39.96 -20.79 7.18
N ASP A 436 -38.93 -20.58 8.01
CA ASP A 436 -39.06 -19.86 9.27
C ASP A 436 -37.87 -18.92 9.50
N HIS A 437 -38.12 -17.74 10.09
CA HIS A 437 -37.09 -16.78 10.48
C HIS A 437 -36.41 -17.17 11.82
N SER A 438 -36.89 -18.23 12.47
CA SER A 438 -36.24 -18.84 13.65
C SER A 438 -35.01 -19.66 13.24
N VAL A 439 -33.98 -18.98 12.72
CA VAL A 439 -32.72 -19.65 12.35
C VAL A 439 -32.00 -20.08 13.63
N HIS A 440 -31.94 -21.38 13.90
CA HIS A 440 -30.92 -21.94 14.79
C HIS A 440 -29.57 -21.84 14.06
N GLY A 441 -28.94 -20.67 14.14
CA GLY A 441 -27.64 -20.43 13.49
C GLY A 441 -26.59 -21.49 13.85
N PRO A 442 -25.46 -21.50 13.13
CA PRO A 442 -24.44 -22.52 13.33
C PRO A 442 -24.01 -22.54 14.80
N LYS A 443 -24.04 -23.74 15.39
CA LYS A 443 -23.85 -23.95 16.84
C LYS A 443 -22.68 -24.86 17.13
N ALA A 444 -21.92 -24.53 18.17
CA ALA A 444 -20.95 -25.45 18.75
C ALA A 444 -21.67 -26.41 19.69
N PHE A 445 -21.70 -27.69 19.35
CA PHE A 445 -22.25 -28.74 20.22
C PHE A 445 -21.13 -29.65 20.74
N PHE A 446 -21.02 -29.74 22.06
CA PHE A 446 -20.06 -30.61 22.75
C PHE A 446 -20.81 -31.78 23.40
N ALA A 447 -20.72 -32.95 22.79
CA ALA A 447 -21.30 -34.18 23.33
C ALA A 447 -20.35 -34.84 24.33
N ASN A 448 -20.90 -35.54 25.33
CA ASN A 448 -20.17 -36.41 26.26
C ASN A 448 -19.01 -35.70 27.01
N MET A 449 -19.26 -34.46 27.46
CA MET A 449 -18.31 -33.68 28.24
C MET A 449 -18.14 -34.25 29.66
N PRO A 450 -16.95 -34.11 30.28
CA PRO A 450 -16.69 -34.63 31.61
C PRO A 450 -17.56 -33.95 32.67
N LEU A 451 -18.32 -34.73 33.44
CA LEU A 451 -19.30 -34.19 34.41
C LEU A 451 -18.66 -33.58 35.65
N SER A 452 -17.58 -34.18 36.15
CA SER A 452 -16.93 -33.85 37.42
C SER A 452 -15.79 -32.84 37.31
N LYS A 453 -15.56 -32.28 36.12
CA LYS A 453 -14.52 -31.29 35.87
C LYS A 453 -15.15 -29.91 35.75
N THR A 454 -14.55 -28.92 36.41
CA THR A 454 -14.88 -27.52 36.18
C THR A 454 -14.40 -27.11 34.79
N LEU A 455 -15.30 -26.52 34.01
CA LEU A 455 -15.07 -26.07 32.65
C LEU A 455 -15.33 -24.57 32.56
N THR A 456 -14.61 -23.90 31.67
CA THR A 456 -14.85 -22.49 31.33
C THR A 456 -15.23 -22.43 29.86
N MET A 457 -16.32 -21.74 29.54
CA MET A 457 -16.74 -21.52 28.17
C MET A 457 -16.07 -20.25 27.63
N ASN A 458 -15.19 -20.42 26.66
CA ASN A 458 -14.53 -19.31 25.98
C ASN A 458 -14.84 -19.35 24.48
N ILE A 459 -14.98 -18.18 23.86
CA ILE A 459 -15.16 -18.05 22.41
C ILE A 459 -13.89 -17.49 21.79
N ASP A 460 -13.31 -18.27 20.88
CA ASP A 460 -12.21 -17.86 20.03
C ASP A 460 -12.75 -17.15 18.78
N VAL A 461 -12.85 -15.81 18.84
CA VAL A 461 -13.28 -14.96 17.73
C VAL A 461 -12.11 -14.23 17.06
N PRO A 462 -12.28 -13.76 15.81
CA PRO A 462 -11.35 -12.81 15.21
C PRO A 462 -11.14 -11.58 16.10
N GLU A 463 -9.90 -11.06 16.17
CA GLU A 463 -9.54 -9.87 16.95
C GLU A 463 -10.48 -8.66 16.75
N PRO A 464 -10.98 -8.35 15.54
CA PRO A 464 -11.87 -7.20 15.36
C PRO A 464 -13.26 -7.36 15.96
N TRP A 465 -13.62 -8.51 16.52
CA TRP A 465 -14.98 -8.81 16.98
C TRP A 465 -15.12 -8.60 18.48
N LEU A 466 -16.09 -7.79 18.88
CA LEU A 466 -16.51 -7.64 20.28
C LEU A 466 -17.77 -8.46 20.50
N VAL A 467 -17.61 -9.57 21.23
CA VAL A 467 -18.67 -10.53 21.49
C VAL A 467 -19.07 -10.49 22.96
N GLU A 468 -20.37 -10.50 23.22
CA GLU A 468 -20.94 -10.52 24.57
C GLU A 468 -21.91 -11.69 24.74
N SER A 469 -22.04 -12.23 25.95
CA SER A 469 -23.05 -13.24 26.27
C SER A 469 -24.41 -12.59 26.51
N VAL A 470 -25.41 -12.91 25.68
CA VAL A 470 -26.77 -12.38 25.80
C VAL A 470 -27.67 -13.32 26.61
N ILE A 471 -27.48 -14.63 26.46
CA ILE A 471 -28.23 -15.65 27.20
C ILE A 471 -27.23 -16.57 27.87
N ALA A 472 -27.13 -16.49 29.19
CA ALA A 472 -26.33 -17.40 30.02
C ALA A 472 -27.05 -17.63 31.36
N ILE A 473 -27.66 -18.80 31.53
CA ILE A 473 -28.39 -19.15 32.76
C ILE A 473 -27.41 -19.52 33.89
N HIS A 474 -26.24 -20.05 33.50
CA HIS A 474 -25.19 -20.51 34.41
C HIS A 474 -23.95 -19.63 34.29
N ASP A 475 -23.11 -19.63 35.33
CA ASP A 475 -21.79 -19.01 35.30
C ASP A 475 -20.91 -19.73 34.25
N LEU A 476 -20.51 -19.00 33.22
CA LEU A 476 -19.73 -19.51 32.09
C LEU A 476 -18.26 -19.74 32.45
N ASP A 477 -17.76 -19.12 33.52
CA ASP A 477 -16.38 -19.27 33.95
C ASP A 477 -16.19 -20.53 34.83
N ASN A 478 -17.24 -20.97 35.53
CA ASN A 478 -17.23 -22.06 36.50
C ASN A 478 -18.33 -23.11 36.23
N ILE A 479 -18.34 -23.68 35.02
CA ILE A 479 -19.32 -24.69 34.62
C ILE A 479 -18.98 -26.03 35.28
N LEU A 480 -19.93 -26.59 36.03
CA LEU A 480 -19.86 -27.95 36.56
C LEU A 480 -21.12 -28.73 36.13
N LEU A 481 -20.96 -29.67 35.20
CA LEU A 481 -22.11 -30.28 34.51
C LEU A 481 -22.94 -31.21 35.42
N GLU A 482 -22.35 -31.77 36.48
CA GLU A 482 -23.11 -32.52 37.51
C GLU A 482 -24.15 -31.66 38.24
N ASN A 483 -23.95 -30.33 38.29
CA ASN A 483 -24.87 -29.41 38.95
C ASN A 483 -26.08 -29.02 38.09
N LEU A 484 -26.17 -29.51 36.84
CA LEU A 484 -27.27 -29.18 35.93
C LEU A 484 -28.61 -29.88 36.28
N GLY A 485 -28.60 -30.85 37.21
CA GLY A 485 -29.81 -31.53 37.66
C GLY A 485 -30.53 -32.28 36.52
N ASP A 486 -31.82 -31.96 36.32
CA ASP A 486 -32.67 -32.59 35.29
C ASP A 486 -32.39 -32.06 33.87
N VAL A 487 -31.69 -30.93 33.74
CA VAL A 487 -31.37 -30.33 32.43
C VAL A 487 -30.10 -30.96 31.88
N ARG A 488 -30.22 -31.72 30.79
CA ARG A 488 -29.08 -32.47 30.21
C ARG A 488 -28.12 -31.61 29.38
N THR A 489 -28.50 -30.39 29.05
CA THR A 489 -27.76 -29.52 28.12
C THR A 489 -27.68 -28.10 28.65
N LEU A 490 -26.47 -27.62 28.91
CA LEU A 490 -26.21 -26.20 29.14
C LEU A 490 -26.24 -25.47 27.79
N GLN A 491 -26.97 -24.35 27.74
CA GLN A 491 -27.05 -23.48 26.57
C GLN A 491 -26.56 -22.07 26.94
N ALA A 492 -25.72 -21.51 26.08
CA ALA A 492 -25.34 -20.11 26.11
C ALA A 492 -25.46 -19.52 24.69
N VAL A 493 -25.89 -18.27 24.59
CA VAL A 493 -26.01 -17.53 23.32
C VAL A 493 -25.20 -16.25 23.42
N PHE A 494 -24.41 -16.00 22.39
CA PHE A 494 -23.53 -14.86 22.29
C PHE A 494 -23.91 -14.02 21.07
N GLU A 495 -23.69 -12.71 21.18
CA GLU A 495 -23.96 -11.75 20.12
C GLU A 495 -22.68 -10.96 19.81
N LEU A 496 -22.47 -10.70 18.52
CA LEU A 496 -21.46 -9.74 18.07
C LEU A 496 -22.01 -8.33 18.30
N GLU A 497 -21.64 -7.72 19.44
CA GLU A 497 -22.06 -6.39 19.87
C GLU A 497 -21.56 -5.31 18.89
N ALA A 498 -20.27 -5.38 18.56
CA ALA A 498 -19.60 -4.38 17.73
C ALA A 498 -18.36 -4.95 17.05
N LEU A 499 -17.89 -4.23 16.04
CA LEU A 499 -16.57 -4.40 15.45
C LEU A 499 -15.61 -3.35 16.00
N LEU A 500 -14.32 -3.65 15.96
CA LEU A 500 -13.27 -2.68 16.28
C LEU A 500 -12.85 -1.89 15.04
N LEU A 501 -12.88 -0.57 15.18
CA LEU A 501 -12.15 0.37 14.33
C LEU A 501 -10.88 0.76 15.07
N THR A 502 -9.73 0.39 14.53
CA THR A 502 -8.43 0.64 15.15
C THR A 502 -7.58 1.54 14.27
N GLY A 503 -6.57 2.18 14.84
CA GLY A 503 -5.62 2.95 14.05
C GLY A 503 -4.42 3.47 14.81
N HIS A 504 -3.51 4.04 14.03
CA HIS A 504 -2.30 4.71 14.50
C HIS A 504 -2.37 6.18 14.11
N CYS A 505 -2.09 7.06 15.06
CA CYS A 505 -2.04 8.50 14.85
C CYS A 505 -0.60 9.00 14.96
N MET A 506 -0.12 9.74 13.96
CA MET A 506 1.21 10.33 13.95
C MET A 506 1.13 11.84 13.83
N GLU A 507 1.99 12.54 14.55
CA GLU A 507 2.27 13.97 14.30
C GLU A 507 3.41 14.03 13.29
N LYS A 508 3.29 14.93 12.30
CA LYS A 508 4.29 15.09 11.26
C LYS A 508 5.68 15.38 11.87
N ASP A 509 6.66 14.52 11.57
CA ASP A 509 8.06 14.59 12.01
C ASP A 509 8.24 14.60 13.54
N ARG A 510 7.28 14.06 14.31
CA ARG A 510 7.31 14.02 15.78
C ARG A 510 6.70 12.74 16.35
N ASP A 511 6.83 12.59 17.67
CA ASP A 511 6.18 11.52 18.42
C ASP A 511 4.65 11.57 18.26
N PRO A 512 3.95 10.44 18.40
CA PRO A 512 2.49 10.40 18.37
C PRO A 512 1.83 11.40 19.34
N PRO A 513 0.73 12.07 18.92
CA PRO A 513 0.08 13.11 19.72
C PRO A 513 -0.73 12.47 20.87
N ARG A 514 -0.04 12.12 21.96
CA ARG A 514 -0.63 11.48 23.14
C ARG A 514 -1.75 12.33 23.73
N GLY A 515 -2.91 11.71 23.95
CA GLY A 515 -4.09 12.37 24.51
C GLY A 515 -4.95 13.11 23.49
N LEU A 516 -4.63 13.01 22.19
CA LEU A 516 -5.47 13.56 21.13
C LEU A 516 -6.80 12.86 21.12
N GLN A 517 -7.88 13.64 21.13
CA GLN A 517 -9.23 13.12 21.27
C GLN A 517 -9.88 13.01 19.90
N PHE A 518 -10.36 11.82 19.56
CA PHE A 518 -11.18 11.59 18.38
C PHE A 518 -12.62 11.35 18.78
N ILE A 519 -13.54 11.82 17.93
CA ILE A 519 -14.95 11.48 18.00
C ILE A 519 -15.40 10.88 16.68
N LEU A 520 -16.30 9.92 16.78
CA LEU A 520 -16.92 9.22 15.65
C LEU A 520 -18.43 9.37 15.75
N GLY A 521 -19.08 9.62 14.61
CA GLY A 521 -20.52 9.76 14.54
C GLY A 521 -21.09 9.56 13.15
N THR A 522 -22.40 9.69 13.02
CA THR A 522 -23.10 9.71 11.72
C THR A 522 -23.38 11.15 11.31
N LYS A 523 -23.80 11.36 10.05
CA LYS A 523 -24.19 12.69 9.56
C LYS A 523 -25.29 13.34 10.41
N GLN A 524 -26.18 12.53 11.00
CA GLN A 524 -27.28 13.01 11.85
C GLN A 524 -26.82 13.24 13.30
N ARG A 525 -25.93 12.38 13.82
CA ARG A 525 -25.40 12.45 15.18
C ARG A 525 -23.87 12.42 15.13
N PRO A 526 -23.21 13.60 15.06
CA PRO A 526 -21.77 13.69 14.79
C PRO A 526 -20.87 13.22 15.94
N HIS A 527 -21.45 12.93 17.12
CA HIS A 527 -20.74 12.40 18.27
C HIS A 527 -21.54 11.24 18.86
N LEU A 528 -21.00 10.02 18.73
CA LEU A 528 -21.55 8.78 19.27
C LEU A 528 -20.52 8.03 20.11
N VAL A 529 -19.27 8.00 19.67
CA VAL A 529 -18.16 7.33 20.34
C VAL A 529 -16.96 8.27 20.38
N ASP A 530 -16.22 8.25 21.47
CA ASP A 530 -14.99 9.00 21.67
C ASP A 530 -13.85 8.08 22.12
N THR A 531 -12.61 8.48 21.79
CA THR A 531 -11.40 7.77 22.23
C THR A 531 -10.21 8.72 22.28
N LEU A 532 -9.14 8.29 22.95
CA LEU A 532 -7.87 9.02 23.03
C LEU A 532 -6.77 8.27 22.29
N VAL A 533 -5.86 9.03 21.67
CA VAL A 533 -4.61 8.51 21.12
C VAL A 533 -3.64 8.18 22.25
N MET A 534 -3.19 6.93 22.27
CA MET A 534 -2.18 6.45 23.23
C MET A 534 -0.77 6.87 22.81
N ALA A 535 0.15 6.94 23.78
CA ALA A 535 1.56 7.27 23.52
C ALA A 535 2.25 6.19 22.66
N ASN A 536 1.94 4.93 22.92
CA ASN A 536 2.56 3.79 22.25
C ASN A 536 2.06 3.71 20.81
N LEU A 537 2.93 4.03 19.86
CA LEU A 537 2.68 3.98 18.40
C LEU A 537 1.42 4.75 17.96
N GLY A 538 0.96 5.72 18.76
CA GLY A 538 -0.26 6.48 18.47
C GLY A 538 -1.53 5.65 18.40
N TYR A 539 -1.59 4.50 19.08
CA TYR A 539 -2.72 3.58 18.94
C TYR A 539 -4.02 4.18 19.48
N TRP A 540 -5.13 3.93 18.78
CA TRP A 540 -6.48 4.23 19.22
C TRP A 540 -7.46 3.16 18.73
N GLN A 541 -8.58 3.00 19.45
CA GLN A 541 -9.63 2.06 19.09
C GLN A 541 -11.02 2.61 19.42
N MET A 542 -12.03 2.21 18.64
CA MET A 542 -13.43 2.56 18.82
C MET A 542 -14.34 1.36 18.49
N LYS A 543 -15.46 1.24 19.22
CA LYS A 543 -16.54 0.30 18.89
C LYS A 543 -17.37 0.87 17.73
N VAL A 544 -17.59 0.07 16.69
CA VAL A 544 -18.38 0.46 15.51
C VAL A 544 -19.30 -0.66 15.05
N SER A 545 -20.43 -0.29 14.47
CA SER A 545 -21.29 -1.23 13.72
C SER A 545 -21.06 -1.05 12.21
N PRO A 546 -21.42 -2.05 11.38
CA PRO A 546 -21.38 -1.90 9.93
C PRO A 546 -22.16 -0.66 9.46
N GLY A 547 -21.55 0.16 8.60
CA GLY A 547 -22.13 1.43 8.18
C GLY A 547 -21.11 2.50 7.81
N VAL A 548 -21.63 3.71 7.57
CA VAL A 548 -20.83 4.88 7.18
C VAL A 548 -20.73 5.86 8.35
N TRP A 549 -19.49 6.19 8.71
CA TRP A 549 -19.12 6.97 9.88
C TRP A 549 -18.27 8.18 9.50
N TYR A 550 -18.29 9.21 10.34
CA TYR A 550 -17.48 10.41 10.22
C TYR A 550 -16.55 10.51 11.43
N LEU A 551 -15.25 10.49 11.16
CA LEU A 551 -14.21 10.67 12.16
C LEU A 551 -13.72 12.12 12.14
N GLN A 552 -13.63 12.74 13.30
CA GLN A 552 -13.16 14.11 13.47
C GLN A 552 -12.48 14.29 14.84
N LEU A 553 -11.76 15.41 15.01
CA LEU A 553 -11.21 15.78 16.31
C LEU A 553 -12.33 16.18 17.27
N ALA A 554 -12.20 15.80 18.53
CA ALA A 554 -13.13 16.26 19.55
C ALA A 554 -13.01 17.79 19.71
N PRO A 555 -14.13 18.50 19.89
CA PRO A 555 -14.10 19.93 20.16
C PRO A 555 -13.35 20.23 21.46
N GLY A 556 -12.53 21.28 21.46
CA GLY A 556 -11.67 21.67 22.59
C GLY A 556 -10.20 21.64 22.19
N ARG A 557 -9.31 21.36 23.17
CA ARG A 557 -7.84 21.46 23.01
C ARG A 557 -7.29 20.70 21.79
N SER A 558 -7.86 19.54 21.48
CA SER A 558 -7.47 18.74 20.29
C SER A 558 -7.74 19.49 18.99
N ALA A 559 -8.95 20.02 18.81
CA ALA A 559 -9.32 20.82 17.64
C ALA A 559 -8.69 22.22 17.62
N ASP A 560 -8.28 22.76 18.77
CA ASP A 560 -7.58 24.06 18.87
C ASP A 560 -6.11 23.96 18.43
N LEU A 561 -5.46 22.84 18.74
CA LEU A 561 -4.05 22.60 18.43
C LEU A 561 -3.83 21.95 17.08
N TYR A 562 -4.67 21.00 16.69
CA TYR A 562 -4.48 20.17 15.50
C TYR A 562 -5.55 20.44 14.45
N GLU A 563 -5.19 20.15 13.21
CA GLU A 563 -6.09 20.16 12.07
C GLU A 563 -6.22 18.75 11.50
N LEU A 564 -7.46 18.29 11.39
CA LEU A 564 -7.81 17.06 10.71
C LEU A 564 -9.13 17.29 9.98
N PRO A 565 -9.16 17.26 8.63
CA PRO A 565 -10.42 17.34 7.90
C PRO A 565 -11.29 16.12 8.25
N PRO A 566 -12.63 16.29 8.35
CA PRO A 566 -13.54 15.17 8.63
C PRO A 566 -13.33 14.02 7.64
N LYS A 567 -13.08 12.82 8.15
CA LYS A 567 -12.83 11.63 7.31
C LYS A 567 -14.08 10.74 7.29
N LEU A 568 -14.51 10.37 6.08
CA LEU A 568 -15.59 9.41 5.87
C LEU A 568 -15.03 7.98 5.94
N ILE A 569 -15.60 7.14 6.80
CA ILE A 569 -15.17 5.77 7.02
C ILE A 569 -16.35 4.84 6.78
N ALA A 570 -16.24 3.97 5.77
CA ALA A 570 -17.14 2.83 5.60
C ALA A 570 -16.57 1.61 6.33
N ILE A 571 -17.42 0.94 7.12
CA ILE A 571 -17.19 -0.37 7.72
C ILE A 571 -18.09 -1.36 6.99
N ASP A 572 -17.50 -2.08 6.04
CA ASP A 572 -18.14 -3.02 5.12
C ASP A 572 -17.63 -4.46 5.26
N SER A 573 -16.68 -4.69 6.17
CA SER A 573 -16.04 -5.98 6.40
C SER A 573 -16.04 -6.37 7.87
N LEU A 574 -16.26 -7.65 8.14
CA LEU A 574 -16.13 -8.24 9.49
C LEU A 574 -14.67 -8.31 9.95
N ARG A 575 -13.69 -7.98 9.10
CA ARG A 575 -12.26 -7.93 9.49
C ARG A 575 -11.89 -6.63 10.22
N GLY A 576 -12.87 -5.78 10.55
CA GLY A 576 -12.62 -4.45 11.07
C GLY A 576 -11.91 -3.57 10.05
N LYS A 577 -11.31 -2.48 10.52
CA LYS A 577 -10.54 -1.55 9.69
C LYS A 577 -9.42 -0.93 10.50
N LEU A 578 -8.20 -1.02 9.98
CA LEU A 578 -7.02 -0.35 10.53
C LEU A 578 -6.77 0.96 9.77
N MET A 579 -6.56 2.06 10.50
CA MET A 579 -6.41 3.39 9.93
C MET A 579 -5.08 4.04 10.35
N HIS A 580 -4.31 4.56 9.40
CA HIS A 580 -3.20 5.46 9.70
C HIS A 580 -3.65 6.91 9.52
N ILE A 581 -3.47 7.74 10.55
CA ILE A 581 -3.90 9.13 10.57
C ILE A 581 -2.69 10.00 10.87
N GLU A 582 -2.32 10.84 9.92
CA GLU A 582 -1.40 11.94 10.18
C GLU A 582 -2.19 13.19 10.58
N VAL A 583 -1.74 13.87 11.64
CA VAL A 583 -2.26 15.16 12.06
C VAL A 583 -1.16 16.22 12.06
N GLN A 584 -1.55 17.46 11.79
CA GLN A 584 -0.64 18.60 11.81
C GLN A 584 -1.13 19.64 12.81
N LYS A 585 -0.19 20.24 13.56
CA LYS A 585 -0.50 21.40 14.41
C LYS A 585 -0.86 22.61 13.55
N LYS A 586 -1.83 23.40 14.01
CA LYS A 586 -2.22 24.66 13.38
C LYS A 586 -1.08 25.67 13.44
N LYS A 587 -1.01 26.54 12.42
CA LYS A 587 0.00 27.60 12.33
C LYS A 587 0.01 28.46 13.60
N GLY A 588 1.19 28.63 14.22
CA GLY A 588 1.37 29.38 15.46
C GLY A 588 1.15 28.59 16.76
N LYS A 589 0.78 27.30 16.66
CA LYS A 589 0.60 26.38 17.81
C LYS A 589 1.66 25.28 17.89
N GLU A 590 2.70 25.37 17.07
CA GLU A 590 3.71 24.32 16.87
C GLU A 590 4.52 23.97 18.13
N HIS A 591 4.67 24.93 19.05
CA HIS A 591 5.38 24.78 20.33
C HIS A 591 4.47 24.54 21.53
N GLU A 592 3.15 24.43 21.31
CA GLU A 592 2.21 24.14 22.40
C GLU A 592 2.04 22.63 22.57
N ASP A 593 2.15 22.16 23.79
CA ASP A 593 1.86 20.77 24.13
C ASP A 593 0.36 20.53 24.31
N LEU A 594 -0.04 19.31 23.96
CA LEU A 594 -1.42 18.88 24.08
C LEU A 594 -1.79 18.58 25.54
N LEU A 595 -0.84 18.03 26.30
CA LEU A 595 -0.96 17.77 27.72
C LEU A 595 -0.06 18.76 28.47
N ASN A 596 -0.64 19.76 29.13
CA ASN A 596 0.13 20.70 29.96
C ASN A 596 0.32 20.08 31.36
N ALA A 597 1.56 19.98 31.83
CA ALA A 597 1.86 19.55 33.21
C ALA A 597 1.37 20.56 34.29
N ALA A 598 0.93 21.76 33.89
CA ALA A 598 0.52 22.84 34.78
C ALA A 598 -0.99 22.83 35.14
N ASP A 599 -1.81 22.03 34.45
CA ASP A 599 -3.26 21.99 34.69
C ASP A 599 -3.66 21.10 35.89
N ASP A 600 -2.70 20.46 36.56
CA ASP A 600 -2.92 19.66 37.78
C ASP A 600 -3.18 20.51 39.05
N TYR A 601 -3.00 21.83 39.02
CA TYR A 601 -3.10 22.69 40.22
C TYR A 601 -4.16 23.80 40.18
N HIS A 602 -4.98 23.93 39.13
CA HIS A 602 -5.97 25.02 39.00
C HIS A 602 -7.42 24.58 38.73
N PHE A 603 -7.82 23.38 39.18
CA PHE A 603 -9.21 22.89 39.08
C PHE A 603 -10.07 23.20 40.32
N GLN A 604 -10.03 24.43 40.83
CA GLN A 604 -11.11 24.97 41.68
C GLN A 604 -11.40 26.40 41.24
N GLU A 605 -12.69 26.68 40.98
CA GLU A 605 -13.29 27.97 40.59
C GLU A 605 -13.15 28.41 39.12
N LYS A 606 -14.04 27.87 38.28
CA LYS A 606 -15.16 28.61 37.66
C LYS A 606 -15.92 27.69 36.70
N THR A 607 -17.02 27.15 37.18
CA THR A 607 -18.05 26.51 36.34
C THR A 607 -19.23 27.45 36.24
N ASP A 608 -19.55 27.88 35.02
CA ASP A 608 -20.94 28.00 34.60
C ASP A 608 -21.08 27.69 33.11
N ASN A 609 -22.02 26.77 32.86
CA ASN A 609 -22.64 26.34 31.60
C ASN A 609 -21.97 25.33 30.65
N LYS A 610 -22.77 24.26 30.44
CA LYS A 610 -22.75 23.13 29.48
C LYS A 610 -21.92 21.91 29.87
N GLY A 611 -22.64 20.79 30.01
CA GLY A 611 -22.18 19.51 30.54
C GLY A 611 -21.01 18.93 29.77
N TRP A 612 -19.85 19.02 30.38
CA TRP A 612 -18.63 18.31 30.01
C TRP A 612 -18.48 17.12 30.95
N ASN A 613 -18.26 15.92 30.41
CA ASN A 613 -18.05 14.71 31.21
C ASN A 613 -16.74 14.79 32.00
N LYS A 614 -16.83 15.21 33.27
CA LYS A 614 -15.74 15.23 34.26
C LYS A 614 -15.10 13.85 34.53
N ASN A 615 -15.68 12.77 34.01
CA ASN A 615 -15.21 11.40 34.25
C ASN A 615 -13.99 11.03 33.40
N LEU A 616 -13.85 11.59 32.19
CA LEU A 616 -12.74 11.27 31.28
C LEU A 616 -11.42 11.95 31.71
N LEU A 617 -11.51 13.16 32.30
CA LEU A 617 -10.38 13.88 32.90
C LEU A 617 -9.90 13.27 34.22
N LYS A 618 -10.81 12.68 35.03
CA LYS A 618 -10.42 11.96 36.26
C LYS A 618 -9.63 10.68 35.96
N TRP A 619 -10.01 9.94 34.92
CA TRP A 619 -9.29 8.73 34.49
C TRP A 619 -7.86 9.03 34.01
N ALA A 620 -7.64 10.14 33.30
CA ALA A 620 -6.31 10.58 32.90
C ALA A 620 -5.40 10.90 34.10
N SER A 621 -5.95 11.50 35.18
CA SER A 621 -5.17 11.79 36.39
C SER A 621 -4.76 10.54 37.20
N SER A 622 -5.57 9.48 37.18
CA SER A 622 -5.26 8.22 37.89
C SER A 622 -4.22 7.34 37.20
N LEU A 623 -3.92 7.59 35.91
CA LEU A 623 -2.86 6.90 35.16
C LEU A 623 -1.51 7.64 35.20
N ILE A 624 -1.45 8.84 35.80
CA ILE A 624 -0.25 9.69 35.87
C ILE A 624 0.55 9.46 37.17
N THR A 625 -0.03 8.84 38.20
CA THR A 625 0.67 8.53 39.47
C THR A 625 1.23 7.12 39.47
N GLY A 626 2.22 6.87 38.62
CA GLY A 626 2.98 5.62 38.63
C GLY A 626 4.14 5.63 37.66
N ASP A 627 5.23 6.37 37.97
CA ASP A 627 6.48 5.72 38.37
C ASP A 627 7.55 6.68 38.92
N ALA A 628 8.48 6.07 39.65
CA ALA A 628 9.60 6.51 40.47
C ALA A 628 10.40 7.79 40.12
N SER A 629 10.68 8.60 41.16
CA SER A 629 12.02 9.15 41.34
C SER A 629 12.44 9.13 42.81
N SER A 630 13.58 8.48 43.06
CA SER A 630 14.27 8.39 44.33
C SER A 630 14.96 9.72 44.68
N LYS A 631 14.79 10.21 45.92
CA LYS A 631 15.79 11.01 46.63
C LYS A 631 15.47 11.12 48.12
N SER A 632 16.50 10.79 48.89
CA SER A 632 16.63 10.81 50.35
C SER A 632 16.25 12.13 51.03
N LYS A 633 15.56 12.05 52.19
CA LYS A 633 15.99 12.70 53.44
C LYS A 633 15.15 12.25 54.64
N ALA A 634 15.82 12.18 55.79
CA ALA A 634 15.35 11.62 57.05
C ALA A 634 14.59 12.62 57.93
N ASP A 635 13.72 12.01 58.76
CA ASP A 635 13.42 12.31 60.17
C ASP A 635 12.47 13.48 60.55
N LYS A 636 11.24 13.16 61.00
CA LYS A 636 10.79 13.20 62.42
C LYS A 636 9.27 13.01 62.58
N THR A 637 8.94 12.33 63.68
CA THR A 637 7.65 11.90 64.23
C THR A 637 6.68 13.02 64.66
N THR A 638 5.35 12.82 64.52
CA THR A 638 4.33 12.78 65.62
C THR A 638 2.88 12.56 65.12
N ASP A 639 2.21 11.57 65.73
CA ASP A 639 0.78 11.41 66.11
C ASP A 639 -0.44 11.48 65.14
N ARG A 640 -1.07 10.30 64.98
CA ARG A 640 -2.50 9.92 65.06
C ARG A 640 -3.62 10.83 64.48
N LYS A 641 -4.34 10.31 63.46
CA LYS A 641 -5.74 9.78 63.55
C LYS A 641 -6.31 9.32 62.19
N ASP A 642 -6.89 8.12 62.20
CA ASP A 642 -7.93 7.53 61.34
C ASP A 642 -8.13 8.00 59.88
N ALA A 643 -7.70 7.16 58.93
CA ALA A 643 -8.46 6.82 57.73
C ALA A 643 -7.91 5.51 57.12
N ARG A 644 -8.78 4.52 56.91
CA ARG A 644 -8.44 3.28 56.17
C ARG A 644 -8.12 3.65 54.72
N GLN A 645 -6.85 3.62 54.33
CA GLN A 645 -6.43 3.58 52.92
C GLN A 645 -6.41 2.12 52.48
N GLY A 646 -7.39 1.72 51.67
CA GLY A 646 -7.26 0.53 50.84
C GLY A 646 -6.49 0.93 49.58
N GLU A 647 -5.41 0.22 49.26
CA GLU A 647 -4.76 0.32 47.95
C GLU A 647 -5.77 -0.03 46.85
N THR A 648 -5.79 0.79 45.80
CA THR A 648 -6.57 0.54 44.59
C THR A 648 -5.98 -0.67 43.88
N ILE A 649 -6.71 -1.79 43.88
CA ILE A 649 -6.33 -2.97 43.11
C ILE A 649 -6.62 -2.68 41.64
N ASN A 650 -5.58 -2.51 40.83
CA ASN A 650 -5.70 -2.51 39.38
C ASN A 650 -5.91 -3.96 38.92
N ILE A 651 -7.16 -4.32 38.62
CA ILE A 651 -7.48 -5.64 38.05
C ILE A 651 -7.12 -5.59 36.57
N PHE A 652 -5.99 -6.18 36.21
CA PHE A 652 -5.67 -6.54 34.83
C PHE A 652 -6.40 -7.84 34.51
N SER A 653 -7.43 -7.79 33.67
CA SER A 653 -7.98 -9.02 33.09
C SER A 653 -7.05 -9.50 31.96
N VAL A 654 -6.18 -10.45 32.30
CA VAL A 654 -5.27 -11.13 31.38
C VAL A 654 -6.03 -12.08 30.43
N ALA A 655 -7.33 -12.30 30.64
CA ALA A 655 -8.11 -13.28 29.89
C ALA A 655 -8.60 -12.81 28.51
N SER A 656 -8.68 -11.50 28.23
CA SER A 656 -9.21 -11.00 26.95
C SER A 656 -8.17 -10.40 26.00
N GLY A 657 -6.97 -10.03 26.45
CA GLY A 657 -5.99 -9.33 25.60
C GLY A 657 -6.44 -7.95 25.10
N HIS A 658 -7.59 -7.44 25.55
CA HIS A 658 -8.17 -6.17 25.14
C HIS A 658 -8.26 -5.22 26.34
N LEU A 659 -7.82 -3.97 26.14
CA LEU A 659 -7.95 -2.89 27.11
C LEU A 659 -9.43 -2.50 27.23
N TYR A 660 -10.09 -2.94 28.31
CA TYR A 660 -11.39 -2.43 28.72
C TYR A 660 -11.21 -1.43 29.87
N VAL A 661 -11.79 -0.24 29.70
CA VAL A 661 -12.13 0.67 30.79
C VAL A 661 -13.63 0.51 30.98
N SER A 662 -14.05 -0.17 32.05
CA SER A 662 -15.45 -0.16 32.47
C SER A 662 -15.77 1.19 33.11
N ILE A 663 -16.88 1.81 32.69
CA ILE A 663 -17.40 3.10 33.18
C ILE A 663 -17.84 3.00 34.63
#